data_AF-A0A6P7K8T0-F1
#
_entry.id   AF-A0A6P7K8T0-F1
#
_cell.length_a   1.000
_cell.length_b   1.000
_cell.length_c   1.000
_cell.angle_alpha   90.00
_cell.angle_beta   90.00
_cell.angle_gamma   90.00
#
_symmetry.space_group_name_H-M   'P 1'
#
loop_
_entity.id
_entity.type
_entity.pdbx_description
1 polymer ?
#
loop_
_entity_poly.entity_id
_entity_poly.type
_entity_poly.pdbx_seq_one_letter_code
_entity_poly.pdbx_strand_id
1 'polypeptide(L)'
;MLLILLQMLVLVSCAPPQCDPGFRGLCRPTVEEKPKCTDVALSYCEDMAYAQTMFPNILGHKTREDAEAGAEYLLISVVESLLGGQCNPEIRMLGCSVLAPRCEKAMVLKPCRSTCEAVRKKCSHAFDGIEMAWPYFLDCDRFFVSDQEGCYDPLEGLGEQQLEPLDLMEVPPSDSATALQFTYHSNAQMISILKKTEEQCSDIAKTYSIGRSMEGKELLVIEFSNNPGEHELLEPEMKYIANMHGNEVLGRQLLIYLAQYLCLEYLQGNERIQTLINTTRIHILPSMNPDGYEVAVVGVSDNNYGDEEEEEARTYESWNIGRNNAQNLDLNRNFPDLTSIVYSRRRKKGYRTDHVPIPDYYWFGKVAPETYAVMKWIRSIPFVLSANFHEGDLVVSYPYDMSKHPLEHNMFSPTPDDKVFKYLAGIYAHTHERMSNENARCGPSHTHSQRGIINGAQWSSFAGGMQDFNYLHTNCFEVTVELGCDKFPPEEELFMAWHENHEALLTFMEAAHRGIKGIVKDEEGKAIKGARISVRGIRHDITTAENGDYWRLLTPGIHIISASAKGYARATKKVHLPPHMKTAGRVDFVLTKAPLESDTQEEEDTIPSMGTYERFDPFNQYERYSSMAAVTQNHEERAEKPWWWNYFVLPGGLPPTWLLKKY
;
A
#
# COMPACT_ATOMS: atom_id res chain seq x y z
N MET A 1 61.93 -60.37 -36.31
CA MET A 1 60.96 -61.27 -35.66
C MET A 1 60.43 -60.53 -34.44
N LEU A 2 59.17 -60.23 -34.21
CA LEU A 2 57.88 -60.53 -34.85
C LEU A 2 56.94 -59.48 -34.20
N LEU A 3 56.67 -58.34 -34.85
CA LEU A 3 55.39 -57.96 -35.42
C LEU A 3 54.14 -58.78 -34.98
N ILE A 4 53.16 -58.03 -34.44
CA ILE A 4 51.69 -58.21 -34.45
C ILE A 4 51.05 -58.83 -33.19
N LEU A 5 50.34 -57.99 -32.40
CA LEU A 5 48.94 -58.13 -31.94
C LEU A 5 48.63 -57.00 -30.93
N LEU A 6 48.13 -55.85 -31.43
CA LEU A 6 46.73 -55.38 -31.37
C LEU A 6 46.36 -54.69 -30.02
N GLN A 7 46.31 -53.34 -30.04
CA GLN A 7 45.08 -52.52 -30.01
C GLN A 7 44.37 -52.56 -28.64
N MET A 8 44.45 -51.49 -27.83
CA MET A 8 43.50 -50.37 -27.90
C MET A 8 43.97 -49.16 -27.09
N LEU A 9 43.52 -47.98 -27.56
CA LEU A 9 43.44 -46.65 -26.93
C LEU A 9 44.53 -45.63 -27.26
N VAL A 10 44.09 -44.69 -28.08
CA VAL A 10 44.73 -43.52 -28.67
C VAL A 10 43.94 -42.30 -28.13
N LEU A 11 44.68 -41.25 -27.73
CA LEU A 11 44.24 -39.88 -27.34
C LEU A 11 43.59 -39.79 -25.94
N VAL A 12 43.84 -38.79 -25.07
CA VAL A 12 43.89 -37.34 -25.28
C VAL A 12 44.65 -36.62 -24.13
N SER A 13 45.40 -35.59 -24.51
CA SER A 13 45.89 -34.38 -23.81
C SER A 13 46.28 -34.36 -22.33
N CYS A 14 47.53 -33.92 -22.11
CA CYS A 14 47.90 -33.05 -21.00
C CYS A 14 46.99 -31.81 -20.93
N ALA A 15 46.32 -31.58 -19.80
CA ALA A 15 45.82 -30.26 -19.46
C ALA A 15 46.90 -29.51 -18.66
N PRO A 16 47.22 -28.24 -18.98
CA PRO A 16 48.19 -27.44 -18.24
C PRO A 16 47.59 -26.97 -16.91
N PRO A 17 48.40 -26.61 -15.90
CA PRO A 17 47.89 -25.90 -14.73
C PRO A 17 47.32 -24.55 -15.20
N GLN A 18 46.07 -24.26 -14.85
CA GLN A 18 45.44 -22.97 -15.11
C GLN A 18 46.21 -21.88 -14.35
N CYS A 19 46.90 -21.01 -15.09
CA CYS A 19 47.52 -19.80 -14.58
C CYS A 19 46.65 -18.61 -14.95
N ASP A 20 46.26 -17.80 -13.97
CA ASP A 20 45.51 -16.56 -14.18
C ASP A 20 46.45 -15.45 -14.72
N PRO A 21 46.17 -14.79 -15.86
CA PRO A 21 47.10 -13.83 -16.45
C PRO A 21 46.93 -12.43 -15.83
N GLY A 22 47.29 -12.31 -14.55
CA GLY A 22 47.33 -11.04 -13.82
C GLY A 22 48.61 -10.88 -13.02
N PHE A 23 49.63 -10.25 -13.62
CA PHE A 23 50.88 -9.78 -13.00
C PHE A 23 51.89 -10.82 -12.44
N ARG A 24 52.99 -11.01 -13.20
CA ARG A 24 54.33 -11.48 -12.78
C ARG A 24 54.46 -12.84 -12.05
N GLY A 25 54.18 -13.92 -12.77
CA GLY A 25 55.13 -15.04 -12.93
C GLY A 25 55.70 -15.77 -11.70
N LEU A 26 54.95 -15.90 -10.61
CA LEU A 26 55.30 -16.77 -9.48
C LEU A 26 54.15 -17.76 -9.20
N CYS A 27 54.33 -19.03 -9.58
CA CYS A 27 53.44 -20.11 -9.18
C CYS A 27 53.62 -20.38 -7.68
N ARG A 28 52.68 -19.91 -6.84
CA ARG A 28 52.58 -20.41 -5.47
C ARG A 28 51.74 -21.69 -5.47
N PRO A 29 52.21 -22.79 -4.86
CA PRO A 29 51.32 -23.91 -4.57
C PRO A 29 50.24 -23.39 -3.61
N THR A 30 48.96 -23.59 -3.95
CA THR A 30 47.85 -23.41 -3.01
C THR A 30 48.04 -24.42 -1.88
N VAL A 31 48.49 -23.95 -0.72
CA VAL A 31 48.50 -24.73 0.50
C VAL A 31 47.02 -24.90 0.88
N GLU A 32 46.46 -26.09 0.71
CA GLU A 32 45.14 -26.42 1.27
C GLU A 32 45.25 -26.35 2.79
N GLU A 33 44.70 -25.28 3.38
CA GLU A 33 44.56 -25.18 4.83
C GLU A 33 43.63 -26.28 5.34
N LYS A 34 44.04 -26.97 6.42
CA LYS A 34 43.19 -28.00 7.02
C LYS A 34 41.91 -27.38 7.57
N PRO A 35 40.73 -27.96 7.30
CA PRO A 35 39.45 -27.41 7.76
C PRO A 35 39.40 -27.38 9.30
N LYS A 36 38.94 -26.27 9.86
CA LYS A 36 38.81 -26.02 11.30
C LYS A 36 37.35 -25.76 11.63
N CYS A 37 36.95 -26.05 12.87
CA CYS A 37 35.66 -25.57 13.35
C CYS A 37 35.67 -24.05 13.42
N THR A 38 34.59 -23.43 12.98
CA THR A 38 34.32 -21.99 13.03
C THR A 38 32.95 -21.78 13.66
N ASP A 39 32.67 -20.58 14.14
CA ASP A 39 31.32 -20.28 14.64
C ASP A 39 30.28 -20.38 13.52
N VAL A 40 29.06 -20.77 13.88
CA VAL A 40 27.90 -20.71 13.00
C VAL A 40 27.60 -19.24 12.75
N ALA A 41 27.94 -18.75 11.57
CA ALA A 41 27.75 -17.36 11.13
C ALA A 41 26.82 -17.28 9.92
N LEU A 42 25.86 -18.20 9.83
CA LEU A 42 24.77 -18.16 8.86
C LEU A 42 23.55 -17.61 9.61
N SER A 43 23.20 -16.34 9.38
CA SER A 43 22.20 -15.58 10.15
C SER A 43 20.90 -16.35 10.45
N TYR A 44 20.39 -17.11 9.49
CA TYR A 44 19.15 -17.86 9.62
C TYR A 44 19.27 -19.19 10.40
N CYS A 45 20.50 -19.61 10.71
CA CYS A 45 20.87 -20.83 11.41
C CYS A 45 21.65 -20.58 12.72
N GLU A 46 21.70 -19.35 13.23
CA GLU A 46 22.50 -19.00 14.42
C GLU A 46 21.96 -19.57 15.74
N ASP A 47 20.66 -19.85 15.81
CA ASP A 47 19.96 -20.36 17.01
C ASP A 47 19.95 -21.90 17.11
N MET A 48 20.84 -22.58 16.39
CA MET A 48 21.05 -24.01 16.54
C MET A 48 21.57 -24.35 17.95
N ALA A 49 21.29 -25.57 18.43
CA ALA A 49 21.72 -26.05 19.75
C ALA A 49 23.27 -26.18 19.92
N TYR A 50 24.05 -25.77 18.93
CA TYR A 50 25.51 -25.77 18.92
C TYR A 50 26.03 -24.51 18.22
N ALA A 51 27.17 -24.03 18.68
CA ALA A 51 27.76 -22.78 18.18
C ALA A 51 28.81 -22.97 17.07
N GLN A 52 29.28 -24.20 16.83
CA GLN A 52 30.44 -24.47 15.96
C GLN A 52 30.05 -25.32 14.75
N THR A 53 30.45 -24.88 13.56
CA THR A 53 30.32 -25.59 12.27
C THR A 53 31.66 -25.71 11.55
N MET A 54 31.71 -26.35 10.39
CA MET A 54 32.92 -26.51 9.58
C MET A 54 32.57 -26.57 8.09
N PHE A 55 33.43 -25.97 7.27
CA PHE A 55 33.43 -26.14 5.82
C PHE A 55 34.59 -27.03 5.35
N PRO A 56 34.41 -27.88 4.31
CA PRO A 56 33.19 -28.00 3.54
C PRO A 56 32.03 -28.65 4.32
N ASN A 57 30.83 -28.10 4.17
CA ASN A 57 29.63 -28.61 4.85
C ASN A 57 29.14 -29.93 4.22
N ILE A 58 28.02 -30.48 4.69
CA ILE A 58 27.48 -31.76 4.18
C ILE A 58 27.12 -31.70 2.68
N LEU A 59 26.82 -30.50 2.14
CA LEU A 59 26.53 -30.27 0.72
C LEU A 59 27.78 -30.01 -0.14
N GLY A 60 28.95 -29.86 0.49
CA GLY A 60 30.21 -29.62 -0.19
C GLY A 60 30.50 -28.15 -0.50
N HIS A 61 29.73 -27.20 0.05
CA HIS A 61 30.08 -25.77 -0.01
C HIS A 61 31.39 -25.57 0.72
N LYS A 62 32.38 -24.90 0.10
CA LYS A 62 33.76 -24.83 0.63
C LYS A 62 33.96 -23.71 1.62
N THR A 63 33.09 -22.70 1.56
CA THR A 63 33.12 -21.51 2.40
C THR A 63 31.70 -21.17 2.85
N ARG A 64 31.61 -20.26 3.83
CA ARG A 64 30.33 -19.72 4.30
C ARG A 64 29.64 -18.95 3.18
N GLU A 65 30.39 -18.15 2.45
CA GLU A 65 29.91 -17.33 1.33
C GLU A 65 29.33 -18.20 0.21
N ASP A 66 29.98 -19.35 -0.08
CA ASP A 66 29.45 -20.33 -1.04
C ASP A 66 28.11 -20.92 -0.58
N ALA A 67 27.93 -21.12 0.74
CA ALA A 67 26.69 -21.64 1.29
C ALA A 67 25.57 -20.60 1.28
N GLU A 68 25.86 -19.35 1.64
CA GLU A 68 24.90 -18.23 1.63
C GLU A 68 24.42 -17.90 0.21
N ALA A 69 25.30 -18.00 -0.78
CA ALA A 69 24.96 -17.80 -2.19
C ALA A 69 24.19 -19.00 -2.80
N GLY A 70 24.09 -20.12 -2.07
CA GLY A 70 23.43 -21.35 -2.51
C GLY A 70 21.90 -21.25 -2.50
N ALA A 71 21.26 -21.92 -3.45
CA ALA A 71 19.79 -21.99 -3.52
C ALA A 71 19.18 -22.74 -2.31
N GLU A 72 19.98 -23.59 -1.66
CA GLU A 72 19.60 -24.33 -0.46
C GLU A 72 19.48 -23.41 0.76
N TYR A 73 20.41 -22.47 0.95
CA TYR A 73 20.31 -21.47 2.02
C TYR A 73 19.16 -20.50 1.77
N LEU A 74 19.02 -20.03 0.52
CA LEU A 74 17.90 -19.20 0.10
C LEU A 74 16.57 -19.89 0.39
N LEU A 75 16.40 -21.17 0.01
CA LEU A 75 15.18 -21.91 0.31
C LEU A 75 14.90 -21.93 1.82
N ILE A 76 15.89 -22.30 2.63
CA ILE A 76 15.70 -22.39 4.08
C ILE A 76 15.32 -21.01 4.66
N SER A 77 15.95 -19.92 4.20
CA SER A 77 15.63 -18.56 4.65
C SER A 77 14.20 -18.09 4.32
N VAL A 78 13.57 -18.63 3.27
CA VAL A 78 12.21 -18.25 2.86
C VAL A 78 11.14 -19.31 3.17
N VAL A 79 11.54 -20.50 3.64
CA VAL A 79 10.63 -21.66 3.75
C VAL A 79 9.49 -21.43 4.73
N GLU A 80 9.71 -20.64 5.78
CA GLU A 80 8.67 -20.25 6.73
C GLU A 80 7.56 -19.47 6.04
N SER A 81 7.93 -18.45 5.26
CA SER A 81 7.00 -17.63 4.49
C SER A 81 6.31 -18.45 3.39
N LEU A 82 7.04 -19.34 2.72
CA LEU A 82 6.49 -20.18 1.65
C LEU A 82 5.44 -21.17 2.16
N LEU A 83 5.62 -21.71 3.37
CA LEU A 83 4.70 -22.68 3.98
C LEU A 83 3.66 -22.03 4.90
N GLY A 84 3.61 -20.69 4.99
CA GLY A 84 2.68 -19.96 5.84
C GLY A 84 2.85 -20.30 7.33
N GLY A 85 4.09 -20.47 7.79
CA GLY A 85 4.43 -20.85 9.17
C GLY A 85 4.21 -22.34 9.51
N GLN A 86 3.62 -23.13 8.62
CA GLN A 86 3.49 -24.57 8.84
C GLN A 86 4.88 -25.23 8.81
N CYS A 87 5.15 -26.12 9.77
CA CYS A 87 6.41 -26.88 9.87
C CYS A 87 7.68 -26.07 10.19
N ASN A 88 7.51 -24.89 10.78
CA ASN A 88 8.55 -24.16 11.50
C ASN A 88 8.38 -24.40 13.02
N PRO A 89 9.44 -24.67 13.79
CA PRO A 89 10.88 -24.61 13.42
C PRO A 89 11.47 -25.90 12.84
N GLU A 90 10.70 -26.98 12.68
CA GLU A 90 11.27 -28.30 12.40
C GLU A 90 12.01 -28.38 11.05
N ILE A 91 11.47 -27.80 9.97
CA ILE A 91 12.12 -27.80 8.65
C ILE A 91 13.34 -26.89 8.62
N ARG A 92 13.27 -25.74 9.31
CA ARG A 92 14.38 -24.78 9.41
C ARG A 92 15.57 -25.42 10.12
N MET A 93 15.34 -25.98 11.31
CA MET A 93 16.38 -26.63 12.11
C MET A 93 16.97 -27.84 11.37
N LEU A 94 16.12 -28.62 10.69
CA LEU A 94 16.59 -29.74 9.87
C LEU A 94 17.45 -29.29 8.68
N GLY A 95 17.07 -28.22 7.98
CA GLY A 95 17.85 -27.65 6.87
C GLY A 95 19.17 -27.04 7.32
N CYS A 96 19.14 -26.27 8.41
CA CYS A 96 20.33 -25.70 9.04
C CYS A 96 21.31 -26.77 9.50
N SER A 97 20.83 -27.93 9.97
CA SER A 97 21.68 -29.06 10.36
C SER A 97 22.50 -29.68 9.21
N VAL A 98 22.07 -29.44 7.96
CA VAL A 98 22.76 -29.88 6.74
C VAL A 98 23.67 -28.77 6.18
N LEU A 99 23.24 -27.51 6.25
CA LEU A 99 23.97 -26.34 5.74
C LEU A 99 25.12 -25.90 6.65
N ALA A 100 24.92 -25.94 7.96
CA ALA A 100 25.90 -25.60 8.99
C ALA A 100 25.98 -26.73 10.03
N PRO A 101 26.44 -27.93 9.67
CA PRO A 101 26.43 -29.08 10.57
C PRO A 101 27.34 -28.87 11.79
N ARG A 102 26.97 -29.50 12.91
CA ARG A 102 27.75 -29.47 14.16
C ARG A 102 29.18 -29.94 13.96
N CYS A 103 30.14 -29.14 14.40
CA CYS A 103 31.56 -29.47 14.40
C CYS A 103 32.03 -29.86 15.79
N GLU A 104 32.56 -31.07 15.93
CA GLU A 104 33.21 -31.53 17.16
C GLU A 104 34.59 -32.11 16.86
N LYS A 105 35.61 -31.70 17.62
CA LYS A 105 36.98 -32.20 17.49
C LYS A 105 37.52 -32.14 16.06
N ALA A 106 37.19 -31.07 15.34
CA ALA A 106 37.53 -30.86 13.93
C ALA A 106 36.95 -31.94 12.98
N MET A 107 35.81 -32.53 13.32
CA MET A 107 35.02 -33.41 12.45
C MET A 107 33.58 -32.92 12.37
N VAL A 108 32.99 -33.02 11.18
CA VAL A 108 31.57 -32.75 10.93
C VAL A 108 30.75 -33.92 11.46
N LEU A 109 29.83 -33.65 12.38
CA LEU A 109 28.86 -34.62 12.88
C LEU A 109 27.59 -34.53 12.04
N LYS A 110 27.06 -35.67 11.59
CA LYS A 110 25.84 -35.71 10.77
C LYS A 110 24.57 -35.82 11.64
N PRO A 111 23.47 -35.19 11.23
CA PRO A 111 22.18 -35.31 11.93
C PRO A 111 21.56 -36.72 11.77
N CYS A 112 20.69 -37.09 12.73
CA CYS A 112 20.07 -38.41 12.77
C CYS A 112 18.99 -38.62 11.70
N ARG A 113 19.03 -39.79 11.03
CA ARG A 113 18.05 -40.18 10.00
C ARG A 113 16.63 -40.28 10.54
N SER A 114 16.49 -40.82 11.75
CA SER A 114 15.22 -40.95 12.45
C SER A 114 14.49 -39.62 12.60
N THR A 115 15.20 -38.54 12.97
CA THR A 115 14.64 -37.18 13.04
C THR A 115 14.18 -36.68 11.66
N CYS A 116 15.01 -36.84 10.63
CA CYS A 116 14.66 -36.44 9.27
C CYS A 116 13.38 -37.13 8.77
N GLU A 117 13.26 -38.45 8.97
CA GLU A 117 12.07 -39.21 8.56
C GLU A 117 10.81 -38.76 9.29
N ALA A 118 10.92 -38.43 10.58
CA ALA A 118 9.81 -37.90 11.38
C ALA A 118 9.33 -36.54 10.86
N VAL A 119 10.25 -35.60 10.60
CA VAL A 119 9.93 -34.28 10.05
C VAL A 119 9.34 -34.41 8.64
N ARG A 120 9.93 -35.26 7.78
CA ARG A 120 9.41 -35.52 6.43
C ARG A 120 7.97 -36.04 6.46
N LYS A 121 7.68 -36.99 7.35
CA LYS A 121 6.31 -37.53 7.52
C LYS A 121 5.32 -36.48 7.99
N LYS A 122 5.74 -35.56 8.87
CA LYS A 122 4.89 -34.48 9.40
C LYS A 122 4.64 -33.37 8.36
N CYS A 123 5.66 -33.05 7.56
CA CYS A 123 5.72 -31.80 6.79
C CYS A 123 5.58 -31.94 5.28
N SER A 124 5.59 -33.16 4.72
CA SER A 124 5.43 -33.35 3.27
C SER A 124 4.17 -32.70 2.71
N HIS A 125 3.07 -32.71 3.47
CA HIS A 125 1.79 -32.14 3.04
C HIS A 125 1.84 -30.61 2.81
N ALA A 126 2.69 -29.89 3.56
CA ALA A 126 2.82 -28.44 3.43
C ALA A 126 3.50 -28.07 2.11
N PHE A 127 4.58 -28.78 1.74
CA PHE A 127 5.22 -28.65 0.43
C PHE A 127 4.28 -29.09 -0.71
N ASP A 128 3.47 -30.12 -0.47
CA ASP A 128 2.47 -30.56 -1.43
C ASP A 128 1.41 -29.48 -1.72
N GLY A 129 1.01 -28.72 -0.71
CA GLY A 129 0.00 -27.66 -0.80
C GLY A 129 0.40 -26.48 -1.70
N ILE A 130 1.70 -26.24 -1.89
CA ILE A 130 2.23 -25.18 -2.78
C ILE A 130 2.82 -25.74 -4.08
N GLU A 131 2.59 -27.03 -4.38
CA GLU A 131 3.14 -27.74 -5.53
C GLU A 131 4.69 -27.75 -5.61
N MET A 132 5.38 -27.62 -4.48
CA MET A 132 6.85 -27.64 -4.39
C MET A 132 7.36 -29.07 -4.12
N ALA A 133 8.43 -29.48 -4.81
CA ALA A 133 9.08 -30.76 -4.55
C ALA A 133 9.80 -30.76 -3.20
N TRP A 134 9.88 -31.93 -2.55
CA TRP A 134 10.65 -32.06 -1.30
C TRP A 134 12.13 -31.72 -1.55
N PRO A 135 12.76 -30.86 -0.75
CA PRO A 135 14.12 -30.41 -1.02
C PRO A 135 15.12 -31.56 -1.03
N TYR A 136 15.97 -31.61 -2.05
CA TYR A 136 16.88 -32.73 -2.25
C TYR A 136 17.89 -32.88 -1.09
N PHE A 137 18.31 -31.76 -0.49
CA PHE A 137 19.24 -31.74 0.64
C PHE A 137 18.60 -32.20 1.97
N LEU A 138 17.29 -32.39 1.99
CA LEU A 138 16.53 -33.02 3.07
C LEU A 138 16.20 -34.49 2.75
N ASP A 139 16.96 -35.13 1.87
CA ASP A 139 16.89 -36.56 1.62
C ASP A 139 17.55 -37.33 2.77
N CYS A 140 16.71 -37.97 3.59
CA CYS A 140 17.11 -38.69 4.80
C CYS A 140 18.10 -39.84 4.54
N ASP A 141 18.12 -40.43 3.34
CA ASP A 141 19.07 -41.51 3.01
C ASP A 141 20.44 -40.97 2.60
N ARG A 142 20.51 -39.72 2.13
CA ARG A 142 21.71 -39.14 1.54
C ARG A 142 22.55 -38.33 2.53
N PHE A 143 21.90 -37.57 3.42
CA PHE A 143 22.57 -36.58 4.25
C PHE A 143 22.53 -36.88 5.76
N PHE A 144 21.75 -37.89 6.17
CA PHE A 144 21.55 -38.27 7.56
C PHE A 144 22.03 -39.71 7.82
N VAL A 145 22.53 -39.96 9.03
CA VAL A 145 23.11 -41.27 9.43
C VAL A 145 22.32 -41.90 10.56
N SER A 146 22.50 -43.20 10.77
CA SER A 146 21.80 -43.94 11.83
C SER A 146 22.38 -43.62 13.21
N ASP A 147 21.59 -43.85 14.26
CA ASP A 147 22.04 -43.65 15.66
C ASP A 147 23.28 -44.51 16.00
N GLN A 148 23.46 -45.63 15.30
CA GLN A 148 24.60 -46.55 15.46
C GLN A 148 25.91 -45.99 14.89
N GLU A 149 25.84 -45.02 13.97
CA GLU A 149 26.98 -44.38 13.32
C GLU A 149 27.44 -43.10 14.06
N GLY A 150 26.73 -42.71 15.14
CA GLY A 150 27.04 -41.52 15.94
C GLY A 150 26.52 -40.24 15.29
N CYS A 151 25.20 -40.01 15.40
CA CYS A 151 24.53 -38.78 14.96
C CYS A 151 24.07 -37.93 16.14
N TYR A 152 23.56 -36.72 15.85
CA TYR A 152 22.89 -35.87 16.82
C TYR A 152 21.47 -35.53 16.34
N ASP A 153 20.57 -35.25 17.28
CA ASP A 153 19.22 -34.80 16.97
C ASP A 153 19.22 -33.27 16.73
N PRO A 154 18.94 -32.78 15.51
CA PRO A 154 18.91 -31.35 15.25
C PRO A 154 17.72 -30.63 15.91
N LEU A 155 16.76 -31.37 16.45
CA LEU A 155 15.63 -30.82 17.21
C LEU A 155 15.81 -30.94 18.73
N GLU A 156 17.00 -31.35 19.20
CA GLU A 156 17.34 -31.40 20.62
C GLU A 156 17.14 -30.01 21.26
N GLY A 157 16.36 -29.94 22.34
CA GLY A 157 15.97 -28.69 22.99
C GLY A 157 14.57 -28.17 22.63
N LEU A 158 13.95 -28.62 21.53
CA LEU A 158 12.55 -28.30 21.22
C LEU A 158 11.54 -29.18 21.99
N GLY A 159 12.01 -30.31 22.54
CA GLY A 159 11.20 -31.30 23.24
C GLY A 159 11.04 -31.12 24.76
N GLU A 160 11.71 -30.15 25.39
CA GLU A 160 11.61 -29.90 26.85
C GLU A 160 10.65 -28.77 27.24
N GLN A 161 9.85 -28.26 26.29
CA GLN A 161 8.88 -27.19 26.56
C GLN A 161 7.41 -27.55 26.28
N GLN A 162 7.05 -28.83 26.21
CA GLN A 162 5.62 -29.19 26.18
C GLN A 162 5.34 -30.45 27.01
N LEU A 163 4.84 -30.24 28.23
CA LEU A 163 3.67 -30.92 28.83
C LEU A 163 3.55 -30.48 30.29
N GLU A 164 2.98 -29.31 30.53
CA GLU A 164 2.11 -29.11 31.70
C GLU A 164 0.69 -28.92 31.14
N PRO A 165 -0.34 -29.52 31.76
CA PRO A 165 -1.70 -29.43 31.26
C PRO A 165 -2.12 -27.97 31.27
N LEU A 166 -2.78 -27.53 30.19
CA LEU A 166 -3.62 -26.33 30.18
C LEU A 166 -4.75 -26.55 31.17
N ASP A 167 -4.46 -26.35 32.45
CA ASP A 167 -5.45 -25.97 33.42
C ASP A 167 -5.98 -24.62 32.95
N LEU A 168 -7.30 -24.53 32.88
CA LEU A 168 -8.04 -23.31 32.59
C LEU A 168 -7.70 -22.29 33.68
N MET A 169 -6.59 -21.58 33.53
CA MET A 169 -6.44 -20.28 34.14
C MET A 169 -7.37 -19.35 33.38
N GLU A 170 -8.57 -19.21 33.94
CA GLU A 170 -9.35 -17.99 33.87
C GLU A 170 -8.37 -16.83 34.02
N VAL A 171 -7.98 -16.26 32.88
CA VAL A 171 -7.60 -14.86 32.85
C VAL A 171 -8.83 -14.17 33.43
N PRO A 172 -8.70 -13.46 34.58
CA PRO A 172 -9.83 -12.70 35.08
C PRO A 172 -10.29 -11.82 33.92
N PRO A 173 -11.59 -11.63 33.68
CA PRO A 173 -12.01 -10.67 32.68
C PRO A 173 -11.37 -9.35 33.09
N SER A 174 -10.30 -8.95 32.40
CA SER A 174 -9.89 -7.57 32.45
C SER A 174 -11.02 -6.85 31.76
N ASP A 175 -11.89 -6.25 32.56
CA ASP A 175 -12.85 -5.23 32.18
C ASP A 175 -12.12 -4.07 31.47
N SER A 176 -11.67 -4.32 30.25
CA SER A 176 -10.98 -3.37 29.38
C SER A 176 -11.22 -3.77 27.92
N ALA A 177 -12.48 -4.08 27.58
CA ALA A 177 -12.96 -4.08 26.19
C ALA A 177 -13.05 -2.64 25.61
N THR A 178 -12.27 -1.70 26.15
CA THR A 178 -12.44 -0.24 26.01
C THR A 178 -11.16 0.51 25.73
N ALA A 179 -9.99 -0.13 25.68
CA ALA A 179 -8.71 0.55 25.45
C ALA A 179 -8.15 0.27 24.04
N LEU A 180 -7.87 1.35 23.30
CA LEU A 180 -7.15 1.29 22.02
C LEU A 180 -5.73 0.75 22.25
N GLN A 181 -5.31 -0.22 21.42
CA GLN A 181 -3.95 -0.75 21.43
C GLN A 181 -3.12 -0.04 20.36
N PHE A 182 -2.02 0.60 20.78
CA PHE A 182 -1.12 1.36 19.93
C PHE A 182 0.08 0.51 19.52
N THR A 183 -0.12 -0.35 18.51
CA THR A 183 0.90 -1.22 17.92
C THR A 183 0.76 -1.23 16.39
N TYR A 184 1.77 -1.76 15.68
CA TYR A 184 1.62 -2.01 14.25
C TYR A 184 0.72 -3.21 13.98
N HIS A 185 -0.11 -3.09 12.93
CA HIS A 185 -1.08 -4.11 12.54
C HIS A 185 -0.75 -4.65 11.14
N SER A 186 -0.52 -5.96 11.06
CA SER A 186 -0.45 -6.69 9.79
C SER A 186 -1.74 -6.51 8.97
N ASN A 187 -1.69 -6.84 7.67
CA ASN A 187 -2.89 -6.78 6.82
C ASN A 187 -4.04 -7.65 7.36
N ALA A 188 -3.73 -8.83 7.89
CA ALA A 188 -4.72 -9.72 8.48
C ALA A 188 -5.33 -9.13 9.78
N GLN A 189 -4.49 -8.58 10.67
CA GLN A 189 -4.96 -7.93 11.89
C GLN A 189 -5.81 -6.70 11.59
N MET A 190 -5.40 -5.84 10.65
CA MET A 190 -6.18 -4.69 10.20
C MET A 190 -7.58 -5.12 9.75
N ILE A 191 -7.68 -6.12 8.86
CA ILE A 191 -8.98 -6.62 8.38
C ILE A 191 -9.82 -7.17 9.55
N SER A 192 -9.20 -7.93 10.45
CA SER A 192 -9.88 -8.49 11.62
C SER A 192 -10.42 -7.39 12.55
N ILE A 193 -9.66 -6.33 12.79
CA ILE A 193 -10.06 -5.21 13.65
C ILE A 193 -11.24 -4.44 13.02
N LEU A 194 -11.18 -4.15 11.72
CA LEU A 194 -12.26 -3.44 11.04
C LEU A 194 -13.56 -4.25 11.05
N LYS A 195 -13.50 -5.56 10.78
CA LYS A 195 -14.66 -6.46 10.86
C LYS A 195 -15.21 -6.57 12.28
N LYS A 196 -14.35 -6.68 13.28
CA LYS A 196 -14.76 -6.67 14.69
C LYS A 196 -15.42 -5.34 15.10
N THR A 197 -14.93 -4.23 14.56
CA THR A 197 -15.51 -2.89 14.79
C THR A 197 -16.92 -2.80 14.17
N GLU A 198 -17.10 -3.32 12.95
CA GLU A 198 -18.44 -3.46 12.35
C GLU A 198 -19.35 -4.36 13.19
N GLU A 199 -18.89 -5.52 13.66
CA GLU A 199 -19.69 -6.41 14.51
C GLU A 199 -20.13 -5.73 15.81
N GLN A 200 -19.26 -4.91 16.42
CA GLN A 200 -19.56 -4.19 17.65
C GLN A 200 -20.55 -3.02 17.43
N CYS A 201 -20.50 -2.38 16.25
CA CYS A 201 -21.29 -1.21 15.91
C CYS A 201 -22.14 -1.42 14.65
N SER A 202 -22.76 -2.60 14.50
CA SER A 202 -23.43 -3.02 13.25
C SER A 202 -24.58 -2.11 12.82
N ASP A 203 -25.16 -1.38 13.76
CA ASP A 203 -26.25 -0.43 13.48
C ASP A 203 -25.76 0.83 12.75
N ILE A 204 -24.46 1.14 12.86
CA ILE A 204 -23.88 2.37 12.33
C ILE A 204 -22.64 2.16 11.48
N ALA A 205 -22.13 0.92 11.38
CA ALA A 205 -20.88 0.61 10.70
C ALA A 205 -21.04 -0.55 9.73
N LYS A 206 -20.31 -0.51 8.62
CA LYS A 206 -20.29 -1.58 7.61
C LYS A 206 -18.96 -1.66 6.90
N THR A 207 -18.39 -2.85 6.75
CA THR A 207 -17.18 -3.03 5.92
C THR A 207 -17.52 -3.44 4.50
N TYR A 208 -16.72 -2.98 3.54
CA TYR A 208 -16.79 -3.43 2.15
C TYR A 208 -15.43 -3.30 1.46
N SER A 209 -15.18 -4.15 0.46
CA SER A 209 -13.97 -4.07 -0.35
C SER A 209 -14.21 -3.27 -1.63
N ILE A 210 -13.29 -2.35 -1.96
CA ILE A 210 -13.34 -1.59 -3.23
C ILE A 210 -12.58 -2.28 -4.36
N GLY A 211 -11.84 -3.34 -4.05
CA GLY A 211 -11.00 -4.06 -5.00
C GLY A 211 -9.94 -4.88 -4.29
N ARG A 212 -9.00 -5.41 -5.07
CA ARG A 212 -7.83 -6.14 -4.57
C ARG A 212 -6.55 -5.50 -5.07
N SER A 213 -5.50 -5.59 -4.25
CA SER A 213 -4.14 -5.22 -4.64
C SER A 213 -3.60 -6.16 -5.72
N MET A 214 -2.42 -5.88 -6.23
CA MET A 214 -1.75 -6.75 -7.20
C MET A 214 -1.55 -8.18 -6.65
N GLU A 215 -1.25 -8.34 -5.36
CA GLU A 215 -1.10 -9.66 -4.73
C GLU A 215 -2.42 -10.22 -4.16
N GLY A 216 -3.56 -9.63 -4.51
CA GLY A 216 -4.88 -10.16 -4.17
C GLY A 216 -5.42 -9.77 -2.79
N LYS A 217 -4.74 -8.88 -2.06
CA LYS A 217 -5.16 -8.39 -0.73
C LYS A 217 -6.33 -7.43 -0.86
N GLU A 218 -7.28 -7.48 0.07
CA GLU A 218 -8.47 -6.63 0.01
C GLU A 218 -8.15 -5.17 0.34
N LEU A 219 -8.61 -4.25 -0.51
CA LEU A 219 -8.67 -2.82 -0.17
C LEU A 219 -9.96 -2.60 0.62
N LEU A 220 -9.89 -2.90 1.92
CA LEU A 220 -11.04 -2.90 2.82
C LEU A 220 -11.33 -1.49 3.35
N VAL A 221 -12.57 -1.05 3.15
CA VAL A 221 -13.14 0.19 3.67
C VAL A 221 -14.07 -0.14 4.83
N ILE A 222 -14.04 0.67 5.89
CA ILE A 222 -15.11 0.73 6.89
C ILE A 222 -15.89 2.02 6.72
N GLU A 223 -17.22 1.89 6.70
CA GLU A 223 -18.17 2.98 6.61
C GLU A 223 -18.83 3.22 7.98
N PHE A 224 -19.07 4.49 8.33
CA PHE A 224 -19.90 4.90 9.45
C PHE A 224 -21.01 5.86 8.99
N SER A 225 -22.26 5.58 9.35
CA SER A 225 -23.46 6.43 9.12
C SER A 225 -24.60 5.91 9.99
N ASN A 226 -25.66 6.71 10.23
CA ASN A 226 -26.90 6.19 10.82
C ASN A 226 -27.70 5.26 9.88
N ASN A 227 -27.34 5.16 8.60
CA ASN A 227 -27.96 4.25 7.64
C ASN A 227 -26.88 3.62 6.72
N PRO A 228 -26.03 2.73 7.25
CA PRO A 228 -24.87 2.24 6.51
C PRO A 228 -25.24 1.43 5.26
N GLY A 229 -24.59 1.74 4.15
CA GLY A 229 -24.75 1.13 2.84
C GLY A 229 -25.63 1.93 1.87
N GLU A 230 -26.31 2.98 2.34
CA GLU A 230 -27.20 3.80 1.52
C GLU A 230 -26.86 5.28 1.62
N HIS A 231 -26.93 5.97 0.50
CA HIS A 231 -26.76 7.42 0.46
C HIS A 231 -28.07 8.11 0.88
N GLU A 232 -28.03 8.92 1.94
CA GLU A 232 -29.17 9.72 2.38
C GLU A 232 -29.15 11.15 1.80
N LEU A 233 -30.33 11.66 1.49
CA LEU A 233 -30.49 12.98 0.90
C LEU A 233 -29.88 14.05 1.81
N LEU A 234 -28.99 14.88 1.27
CA LEU A 234 -28.33 16.00 1.97
C LEU A 234 -27.29 15.58 3.01
N GLU A 235 -27.04 14.29 3.17
CA GLU A 235 -25.94 13.77 3.95
C GLU A 235 -24.65 13.86 3.12
N PRO A 236 -23.66 14.69 3.51
CA PRO A 236 -22.40 14.72 2.81
C PRO A 236 -21.64 13.40 3.01
N GLU A 237 -21.09 12.91 1.90
CA GLU A 237 -20.17 11.78 1.86
C GLU A 237 -18.74 12.30 2.04
N MET A 238 -17.97 11.72 2.96
CA MET A 238 -16.55 12.04 3.15
C MET A 238 -15.69 10.78 3.17
N LYS A 239 -14.42 10.92 2.78
CA LYS A 239 -13.47 9.79 2.86
C LYS A 239 -12.08 10.13 3.38
N TYR A 240 -11.51 9.21 4.14
CA TYR A 240 -10.10 9.17 4.49
C TYR A 240 -9.41 7.99 3.81
N ILE A 241 -8.21 8.24 3.30
CA ILE A 241 -7.36 7.25 2.65
C ILE A 241 -5.97 7.36 3.26
N ALA A 242 -5.32 6.26 3.59
CA ALA A 242 -3.93 6.27 4.04
C ALA A 242 -3.11 5.17 3.38
N ASN A 243 -1.79 5.26 3.59
CA ASN A 243 -0.84 4.21 3.23
C ASN A 243 -0.94 3.82 1.76
N MET A 244 -1.05 4.85 0.89
CA MET A 244 -0.93 4.69 -0.55
C MET A 244 0.53 4.49 -0.97
N HIS A 245 1.47 5.00 -0.17
CA HIS A 245 2.82 4.45 -0.12
C HIS A 245 2.90 3.48 1.06
N GLY A 246 3.41 2.28 0.84
CA GLY A 246 3.32 1.22 1.84
C GLY A 246 4.20 1.45 3.07
N ASN A 247 5.30 2.17 2.93
CA ASN A 247 6.21 2.53 4.03
C ASN A 247 5.84 3.79 4.79
N GLU A 248 4.75 4.42 4.41
CA GLU A 248 4.14 5.60 5.02
C GLU A 248 2.98 5.08 5.90
N VAL A 249 3.31 4.71 7.15
CA VAL A 249 2.49 3.78 7.96
C VAL A 249 1.68 4.44 9.07
N LEU A 250 1.99 5.68 9.45
CA LEU A 250 1.33 6.31 10.59
C LEU A 250 -0.14 6.57 10.28
N GLY A 251 -0.47 7.06 9.09
CA GLY A 251 -1.84 7.25 8.62
C GLY A 251 -2.65 5.96 8.64
N ARG A 252 -2.03 4.81 8.30
CA ARG A 252 -2.69 3.49 8.41
C ARG A 252 -3.12 3.22 9.84
N GLN A 253 -2.22 3.41 10.80
CA GLN A 253 -2.52 3.16 12.21
C GLN A 253 -3.56 4.13 12.75
N LEU A 254 -3.43 5.44 12.46
CA LEU A 254 -4.40 6.45 12.87
C LEU A 254 -5.82 6.14 12.37
N LEU A 255 -5.97 5.66 11.13
CA LEU A 255 -7.28 5.31 10.59
C LEU A 255 -7.87 4.02 11.21
N ILE A 256 -7.03 3.06 11.63
CA ILE A 256 -7.47 1.88 12.40
C ILE A 256 -7.95 2.32 13.80
N TYR A 257 -7.22 3.22 14.46
CA TYR A 257 -7.60 3.75 15.77
C TYR A 257 -8.87 4.60 15.69
N LEU A 258 -9.00 5.43 14.64
CA LEU A 258 -10.17 6.25 14.41
C LEU A 258 -11.43 5.41 14.24
N ALA A 259 -11.37 4.31 13.49
CA ALA A 259 -12.52 3.41 13.32
C ALA A 259 -13.02 2.85 14.66
N GLN A 260 -12.10 2.36 15.50
CA GLN A 260 -12.43 1.85 16.84
C GLN A 260 -12.97 2.98 17.74
N TYR A 261 -12.33 4.15 17.72
CA TYR A 261 -12.72 5.32 18.51
C TYR A 261 -14.15 5.79 18.16
N LEU A 262 -14.49 5.91 16.88
CA LEU A 262 -15.82 6.29 16.43
C LEU A 262 -16.90 5.34 16.96
N CYS A 263 -16.65 4.02 16.89
CA CYS A 263 -17.56 3.02 17.43
C CYS A 263 -17.69 3.12 18.96
N LEU A 264 -16.57 3.14 19.69
CA LEU A 264 -16.56 3.18 21.15
C LEU A 264 -17.24 4.43 21.71
N GLU A 265 -16.93 5.61 21.17
CA GLU A 265 -17.51 6.88 21.62
C GLU A 265 -18.99 7.00 21.27
N TYR A 266 -19.41 6.47 20.12
CA TYR A 266 -20.82 6.44 19.75
C TYR A 266 -21.64 5.61 20.75
N LEU A 267 -21.14 4.42 21.12
CA LEU A 267 -21.76 3.54 22.10
C LEU A 267 -21.76 4.14 23.52
N GLN A 268 -20.74 4.92 23.86
CA GLN A 268 -20.66 5.65 25.14
C GLN A 268 -21.59 6.87 25.20
N GLY A 269 -22.23 7.26 24.10
CA GLY A 269 -23.15 8.38 24.08
C GLY A 269 -22.48 9.75 23.88
N ASN A 270 -21.28 9.79 23.30
CA ASN A 270 -20.61 11.05 22.98
C ASN A 270 -21.41 11.85 21.94
N GLU A 271 -22.04 12.96 22.37
CA GLU A 271 -22.92 13.77 21.52
C GLU A 271 -22.25 14.27 20.24
N ARG A 272 -20.94 14.59 20.28
CA ARG A 272 -20.19 15.06 19.10
C ARG A 272 -20.09 13.95 18.06
N ILE A 273 -19.69 12.75 18.49
CA ILE A 273 -19.52 11.59 17.60
C ILE A 273 -20.87 11.09 17.08
N GLN A 274 -21.90 11.04 17.93
CA GLN A 274 -23.25 10.70 17.50
C GLN A 274 -23.79 11.70 16.47
N THR A 275 -23.59 13.01 16.70
CA THR A 275 -23.99 14.02 15.71
C THR A 275 -23.23 13.86 14.41
N LEU A 276 -21.92 13.58 14.48
CA LEU A 276 -21.08 13.42 13.30
C LEU A 276 -21.53 12.23 12.45
N ILE A 277 -21.71 11.06 13.06
CA ILE A 277 -22.15 9.82 12.36
C ILE A 277 -23.60 9.93 11.86
N ASN A 278 -24.50 10.57 12.62
CA ASN A 278 -25.91 10.71 12.22
C ASN A 278 -26.17 11.78 11.16
N THR A 279 -25.14 12.51 10.74
CA THR A 279 -25.29 13.57 9.75
C THR A 279 -24.28 13.48 8.62
N THR A 280 -23.38 12.49 8.65
CA THR A 280 -22.27 12.36 7.73
C THR A 280 -22.06 10.88 7.45
N ARG A 281 -21.88 10.56 6.18
CA ARG A 281 -21.46 9.22 5.79
C ARG A 281 -19.96 9.21 5.58
N ILE A 282 -19.29 8.52 6.49
CA ILE A 282 -17.84 8.53 6.68
C ILE A 282 -17.28 7.24 6.12
N HIS A 283 -16.34 7.33 5.20
CA HIS A 283 -15.64 6.16 4.69
C HIS A 283 -14.14 6.21 4.99
N ILE A 284 -13.60 5.12 5.51
CA ILE A 284 -12.20 5.04 5.94
C ILE A 284 -11.53 3.87 5.22
N LEU A 285 -10.50 4.16 4.42
CA LEU A 285 -9.61 3.20 3.78
C LEU A 285 -8.22 3.28 4.45
N PRO A 286 -7.92 2.44 5.45
CA PRO A 286 -6.65 2.54 6.17
C PRO A 286 -5.42 2.20 5.33
N SER A 287 -5.56 1.38 4.29
CA SER A 287 -4.44 0.95 3.46
C SER A 287 -4.83 0.84 2.00
N MET A 288 -4.39 1.79 1.19
CA MET A 288 -4.51 1.72 -0.27
C MET A 288 -3.44 0.80 -0.89
N ASN A 289 -2.24 0.70 -0.30
CA ASN A 289 -1.14 -0.14 -0.77
C ASN A 289 -0.73 -1.20 0.27
N PRO A 290 -1.58 -2.21 0.52
CA PRO A 290 -1.28 -3.25 1.51
C PRO A 290 -0.08 -4.14 1.12
N ASP A 291 0.24 -4.24 -0.17
CA ASP A 291 1.40 -5.00 -0.66
C ASP A 291 2.71 -4.28 -0.31
N GLY A 292 2.80 -2.98 -0.59
CA GLY A 292 3.96 -2.18 -0.22
C GLY A 292 4.18 -2.14 1.29
N TYR A 293 3.12 -2.17 2.09
CA TYR A 293 3.22 -2.19 3.55
C TYR A 293 3.95 -3.43 4.07
N GLU A 294 3.66 -4.62 3.53
CA GLU A 294 4.36 -5.84 3.95
C GLU A 294 5.85 -5.78 3.60
N VAL A 295 6.20 -5.23 2.43
CA VAL A 295 7.59 -5.02 2.05
C VAL A 295 8.28 -4.02 2.98
N ALA A 296 7.58 -2.96 3.40
CA ALA A 296 8.12 -1.97 4.33
C ALA A 296 8.39 -2.58 5.72
N VAL A 297 7.47 -3.40 6.25
CA VAL A 297 7.64 -4.09 7.54
C VAL A 297 8.87 -5.01 7.54
N VAL A 298 9.09 -5.75 6.44
CA VAL A 298 10.27 -6.60 6.30
C VAL A 298 11.53 -5.75 6.22
N GLY A 299 11.52 -4.68 5.43
CA GLY A 299 12.69 -3.80 5.26
C GLY A 299 13.14 -3.10 6.55
N VAL A 300 12.22 -2.74 7.45
CA VAL A 300 12.57 -2.19 8.77
C VAL A 300 13.15 -3.27 9.69
N SER A 301 12.66 -4.51 9.60
CA SER A 301 13.14 -5.64 10.42
C SER A 301 14.57 -6.05 10.06
N ASP A 302 14.97 -5.93 8.78
CA ASP A 302 16.32 -6.29 8.30
C ASP A 302 17.39 -5.25 8.67
N ASN A 303 17.02 -3.98 8.90
CA ASN A 303 17.96 -2.88 9.18
C ASN A 303 18.39 -2.77 10.65
N ASN A 304 17.86 -3.59 11.55
CA ASN A 304 18.14 -3.51 12.99
C ASN A 304 19.50 -4.14 13.40
N TYR A 305 20.33 -4.55 12.43
CA TYR A 305 21.69 -5.08 12.62
C TYR A 305 22.69 -4.40 11.68
N GLY A 306 23.15 -3.19 12.03
CA GLY A 306 24.23 -2.52 11.31
C GLY A 306 25.01 -1.58 12.22
N ASP A 307 26.33 -1.72 12.24
CA ASP A 307 27.25 -0.85 13.00
C ASP A 307 27.09 0.64 12.64
N GLU A 308 27.26 1.50 13.66
CA GLU A 308 27.01 2.95 13.70
C GLU A 308 27.80 3.80 12.67
N GLU A 309 28.73 3.23 11.89
CA GLU A 309 29.60 3.98 10.97
C GLU A 309 29.15 3.95 9.48
N GLU A 310 28.10 3.19 9.10
CA GLU A 310 27.55 3.15 7.72
C GLU A 310 26.12 3.73 7.59
N GLU A 311 25.66 4.53 8.55
CA GLU A 311 24.27 5.05 8.60
C GLU A 311 23.91 6.04 7.48
N GLU A 312 24.83 6.90 7.03
CA GLU A 312 24.49 8.00 6.09
C GLU A 312 24.28 7.55 4.63
N ALA A 313 24.82 6.38 4.22
CA ALA A 313 24.67 5.86 2.86
C ALA A 313 23.52 4.85 2.73
N ARG A 314 23.19 4.09 3.79
CA ARG A 314 22.10 3.10 3.81
C ARG A 314 20.71 3.72 4.04
N THR A 315 20.65 4.90 4.65
CA THR A 315 19.38 5.65 4.85
C THR A 315 18.69 6.05 3.54
N TYR A 316 19.44 6.25 2.45
CA TYR A 316 18.85 6.62 1.16
C TYR A 316 18.19 5.45 0.40
N GLU A 317 18.68 4.21 0.57
CA GLU A 317 18.07 3.02 -0.05
C GLU A 317 16.91 2.48 0.79
N SER A 318 16.98 2.58 2.13
CA SER A 318 15.89 2.17 3.04
C SER A 318 14.64 3.05 2.96
N TRP A 319 14.75 4.34 2.58
CA TRP A 319 13.63 5.29 2.60
C TRP A 319 12.50 5.00 1.59
N ASN A 320 12.77 4.14 0.60
CA ASN A 320 11.82 3.81 -0.47
C ASN A 320 11.37 2.34 -0.46
N ILE A 321 11.92 1.51 0.43
CA ILE A 321 11.51 0.10 0.55
C ILE A 321 10.04 0.06 0.95
N GLY A 322 9.21 -0.63 0.16
CA GLY A 322 7.77 -0.72 0.38
C GLY A 322 6.96 0.55 0.01
N ARG A 323 7.59 1.59 -0.54
CA ARG A 323 6.87 2.79 -1.01
C ARG A 323 5.90 2.45 -2.15
N ASN A 324 6.39 1.80 -3.20
CA ASN A 324 5.62 1.49 -4.40
C ASN A 324 4.71 0.26 -4.18
N ASN A 325 3.77 0.02 -5.09
CA ASN A 325 2.97 -1.21 -5.06
C ASN A 325 3.80 -2.44 -5.51
N ALA A 326 3.23 -3.64 -5.49
CA ALA A 326 3.94 -4.87 -5.89
C ALA A 326 4.43 -4.87 -7.35
N GLN A 327 3.89 -3.99 -8.20
CA GLN A 327 4.34 -3.78 -9.58
C GLN A 327 5.45 -2.72 -9.71
N ASN A 328 5.97 -2.25 -8.58
CA ASN A 328 6.91 -1.14 -8.44
C ASN A 328 6.41 0.17 -9.07
N LEU A 329 5.10 0.44 -8.96
CA LEU A 329 4.47 1.70 -9.38
C LEU A 329 4.23 2.58 -8.15
N ASP A 330 4.60 3.86 -8.26
CA ASP A 330 4.18 4.88 -7.30
C ASP A 330 2.69 5.19 -7.55
N LEU A 331 1.82 4.80 -6.62
CA LEU A 331 0.37 4.98 -6.75
C LEU A 331 -0.02 6.46 -6.82
N ASN A 332 0.75 7.36 -6.21
CA ASN A 332 0.53 8.81 -6.27
C ASN A 332 1.18 9.47 -7.49
N ARG A 333 1.62 8.67 -8.47
CA ARG A 333 1.97 9.09 -9.84
C ARG A 333 1.18 8.32 -10.90
N ASN A 334 0.25 7.46 -10.47
CA ASN A 334 -0.46 6.55 -11.36
C ASN A 334 -1.85 7.05 -11.79
N PHE A 335 -2.38 8.12 -11.19
CA PHE A 335 -3.67 8.69 -11.60
C PHE A 335 -3.55 9.47 -12.93
N PRO A 336 -4.66 9.69 -13.66
CA PRO A 336 -4.64 10.49 -14.87
C PRO A 336 -4.18 11.93 -14.60
N ASP A 337 -3.20 12.41 -15.37
CA ASP A 337 -2.81 13.82 -15.36
C ASP A 337 -3.88 14.69 -16.04
N LEU A 338 -4.87 15.10 -15.24
CA LEU A 338 -5.92 16.04 -15.65
C LEU A 338 -5.46 17.50 -15.54
N THR A 339 -4.42 17.78 -14.74
CA THR A 339 -3.93 19.12 -14.48
C THR A 339 -3.27 19.72 -15.73
N SER A 340 -2.48 18.93 -16.48
CA SER A 340 -1.96 19.31 -17.81
C SER A 340 -3.06 19.64 -18.81
N ILE A 341 -4.15 18.87 -18.80
CA ILE A 341 -5.30 19.08 -19.67
C ILE A 341 -5.96 20.43 -19.34
N VAL A 342 -6.17 20.71 -18.05
CA VAL A 342 -6.69 21.99 -17.58
C VAL A 342 -5.77 23.14 -17.98
N TYR A 343 -4.46 23.04 -17.78
CA TYR A 343 -3.52 24.11 -18.14
C TYR A 343 -3.50 24.41 -19.65
N SER A 344 -3.54 23.37 -20.48
CA SER A 344 -3.53 23.52 -21.94
C SER A 344 -4.84 24.08 -22.49
N ARG A 345 -5.97 23.83 -21.83
CA ARG A 345 -7.31 24.17 -22.35
C ARG A 345 -8.03 25.30 -21.63
N ARG A 346 -7.58 25.76 -20.44
CA ARG A 346 -8.24 26.81 -19.64
C ARG A 346 -8.44 28.17 -20.32
N ARG A 347 -7.75 28.43 -21.43
CA ARG A 347 -7.88 29.65 -22.25
C ARG A 347 -8.88 29.50 -23.39
N LYS A 348 -9.33 28.28 -23.69
CA LYS A 348 -10.36 28.02 -24.70
C LYS A 348 -11.71 28.38 -24.10
N LYS A 349 -12.49 29.19 -24.81
CA LYS A 349 -13.86 29.53 -24.42
C LYS A 349 -14.71 28.25 -24.38
N GLY A 350 -15.55 28.10 -23.37
CA GLY A 350 -16.40 26.91 -23.18
C GLY A 350 -15.72 25.71 -22.53
N TYR A 351 -14.39 25.71 -22.34
CA TYR A 351 -13.72 24.57 -21.72
C TYR A 351 -13.90 24.53 -20.20
N ARG A 352 -14.37 23.38 -19.69
CA ARG A 352 -14.61 23.14 -18.26
C ARG A 352 -13.33 22.73 -17.54
N THR A 353 -13.23 23.16 -16.29
CA THR A 353 -12.13 22.83 -15.36
C THR A 353 -12.59 21.90 -14.24
N ASP A 354 -13.83 21.44 -14.32
CA ASP A 354 -14.48 20.48 -13.43
C ASP A 354 -14.95 19.27 -14.24
N HIS A 355 -15.04 18.09 -13.61
CA HIS A 355 -15.49 16.84 -14.23
C HIS A 355 -14.74 16.52 -15.55
N VAL A 356 -13.43 16.75 -15.56
CA VAL A 356 -12.58 16.53 -16.74
C VAL A 356 -12.56 15.02 -17.06
N PRO A 357 -12.92 14.60 -18.28
CA PRO A 357 -12.95 13.19 -18.62
C PRO A 357 -11.54 12.60 -18.63
N ILE A 358 -11.42 11.34 -18.20
CA ILE A 358 -10.17 10.58 -18.29
C ILE A 358 -9.83 10.41 -19.77
N PRO A 359 -8.65 10.85 -20.24
CA PRO A 359 -8.30 10.75 -21.64
C PRO A 359 -8.01 9.30 -22.06
N ASP A 360 -8.37 8.93 -23.29
CA ASP A 360 -8.17 7.56 -23.79
C ASP A 360 -6.71 7.08 -23.67
N TYR A 361 -5.74 7.99 -23.85
CA TYR A 361 -4.31 7.64 -23.79
C TYR A 361 -3.84 7.18 -22.40
N TYR A 362 -4.56 7.54 -21.34
CA TYR A 362 -4.23 7.09 -19.98
C TYR A 362 -4.28 5.56 -19.89
N TRP A 363 -5.26 4.94 -20.56
CA TRP A 363 -5.48 3.50 -20.58
C TRP A 363 -4.43 2.73 -21.40
N PHE A 364 -3.62 3.42 -22.21
CA PHE A 364 -2.47 2.81 -22.88
C PHE A 364 -1.25 2.66 -21.96
N GLY A 365 -1.26 3.33 -20.79
CA GLY A 365 -0.26 3.16 -19.75
C GLY A 365 -0.56 1.99 -18.81
N LYS A 366 0.37 1.71 -17.90
CA LYS A 366 0.20 0.69 -16.86
C LYS A 366 -0.58 1.29 -15.68
N VAL A 367 -1.84 0.91 -15.53
CA VAL A 367 -2.70 1.32 -14.41
C VAL A 367 -2.66 0.25 -13.33
N ALA A 368 -2.29 0.64 -12.11
CA ALA A 368 -2.24 -0.24 -10.96
C ALA A 368 -3.67 -0.67 -10.55
N PRO A 369 -3.86 -1.93 -10.11
CA PRO A 369 -5.17 -2.41 -9.66
C PRO A 369 -5.71 -1.59 -8.47
N GLU A 370 -4.83 -1.11 -7.59
CA GLU A 370 -5.18 -0.23 -6.46
C GLU A 370 -5.72 1.12 -6.97
N THR A 371 -5.01 1.77 -7.90
CA THR A 371 -5.44 3.03 -8.53
C THR A 371 -6.77 2.86 -9.25
N TYR A 372 -6.94 1.76 -10.00
CA TYR A 372 -8.21 1.46 -10.67
C TYR A 372 -9.38 1.30 -9.69
N ALA A 373 -9.17 0.55 -8.60
CA ALA A 373 -10.16 0.35 -7.55
C ALA A 373 -10.58 1.68 -6.90
N VAL A 374 -9.61 2.54 -6.58
CA VAL A 374 -9.86 3.85 -5.97
C VAL A 374 -10.56 4.81 -6.95
N MET A 375 -10.17 4.86 -8.22
CA MET A 375 -10.89 5.67 -9.22
C MET A 375 -12.34 5.22 -9.39
N LYS A 376 -12.60 3.90 -9.40
CA LYS A 376 -13.95 3.35 -9.45
C LYS A 376 -14.75 3.76 -8.21
N TRP A 377 -14.13 3.69 -7.03
CA TRP A 377 -14.74 4.06 -5.76
C TRP A 377 -15.09 5.56 -5.69
N ILE A 378 -14.13 6.44 -6.03
CA ILE A 378 -14.30 7.90 -6.10
C ILE A 378 -15.50 8.31 -6.97
N ARG A 379 -15.77 7.56 -8.05
CA ARG A 379 -16.89 7.83 -8.96
C ARG A 379 -18.22 7.23 -8.51
N SER A 380 -18.19 6.27 -7.60
CA SER A 380 -19.37 5.51 -7.19
C SER A 380 -20.19 6.20 -6.10
N ILE A 381 -19.57 7.09 -5.33
CA ILE A 381 -20.15 7.79 -4.19
C ILE A 381 -19.97 9.31 -4.42
N PRO A 382 -20.97 10.15 -4.10
CA PRO A 382 -20.87 11.60 -4.28
C PRO A 382 -20.01 12.28 -3.19
N PHE A 383 -18.74 11.88 -3.09
CA PHE A 383 -17.78 12.42 -2.13
C PHE A 383 -17.65 13.93 -2.21
N VAL A 384 -17.71 14.59 -1.06
CA VAL A 384 -17.64 16.05 -0.89
C VAL A 384 -16.26 16.47 -0.41
N LEU A 385 -15.75 15.80 0.61
CA LEU A 385 -14.49 16.13 1.29
C LEU A 385 -13.63 14.89 1.48
N SER A 386 -12.32 15.06 1.41
CA SER A 386 -11.38 13.99 1.67
C SER A 386 -10.02 14.46 2.15
N ALA A 387 -9.30 13.58 2.83
CA ALA A 387 -7.86 13.68 2.99
C ALA A 387 -7.18 12.35 2.68
N ASN A 388 -6.02 12.41 2.04
CA ASN A 388 -5.09 11.30 1.94
C ASN A 388 -3.90 11.53 2.87
N PHE A 389 -3.49 10.51 3.62
CA PHE A 389 -2.45 10.60 4.64
C PHE A 389 -1.14 9.99 4.16
N HIS A 390 -0.07 10.73 4.43
CA HIS A 390 1.31 10.48 4.02
C HIS A 390 2.28 10.80 5.16
N GLU A 391 3.53 10.44 4.97
CA GLU A 391 4.64 10.78 5.85
C GLU A 391 5.91 11.11 5.04
N GLY A 392 6.87 11.76 5.70
CA GLY A 392 8.10 12.30 5.12
C GLY A 392 8.24 13.81 5.33
N ASP A 393 7.22 14.47 5.88
CA ASP A 393 7.20 15.89 6.23
C ASP A 393 6.09 16.12 7.30
N LEU A 394 5.92 17.35 7.80
CA LEU A 394 4.85 17.69 8.74
C LEU A 394 4.10 18.93 8.24
N VAL A 395 3.15 18.71 7.34
CA VAL A 395 2.44 19.78 6.63
C VAL A 395 1.15 19.27 5.99
N VAL A 396 0.16 20.13 5.79
CA VAL A 396 -0.96 19.85 4.87
C VAL A 396 -0.70 20.48 3.52
N SER A 397 -0.49 19.63 2.52
CA SER A 397 -0.43 20.00 1.12
C SER A 397 -1.85 20.13 0.55
N TYR A 398 -2.06 21.13 -0.32
CA TYR A 398 -3.33 21.32 -1.01
C TYR A 398 -3.14 21.60 -2.52
N PRO A 399 -4.14 21.30 -3.36
CA PRO A 399 -4.05 21.44 -4.81
C PRO A 399 -3.66 22.84 -5.32
N TYR A 400 -3.09 22.94 -6.53
CA TYR A 400 -2.68 21.82 -7.38
C TYR A 400 -1.30 21.26 -6.99
N ASP A 401 -1.07 19.97 -7.24
CA ASP A 401 0.23 19.30 -7.10
C ASP A 401 1.14 19.53 -8.31
N MET A 402 0.58 19.74 -9.50
CA MET A 402 1.36 20.00 -10.70
C MET A 402 1.58 21.51 -10.94
N SER A 403 2.83 21.91 -11.09
CA SER A 403 3.20 23.28 -11.48
C SER A 403 2.80 23.58 -12.92
N LYS A 404 2.43 24.84 -13.16
CA LYS A 404 2.15 25.34 -14.51
C LYS A 404 3.43 25.60 -15.34
N HIS A 405 4.61 25.52 -14.74
CA HIS A 405 5.85 25.75 -15.47
C HIS A 405 6.07 24.65 -16.52
N PRO A 406 6.43 24.97 -17.78
CA PRO A 406 6.64 23.97 -18.83
C PRO A 406 7.74 22.93 -18.54
N LEU A 407 8.65 23.26 -17.62
CA LEU A 407 9.73 22.39 -17.13
C LEU A 407 9.43 21.81 -15.74
N GLU A 408 8.17 21.88 -15.28
CA GLU A 408 7.71 21.34 -13.98
C GLU A 408 8.49 21.86 -12.76
N HIS A 409 9.07 23.06 -12.85
CA HIS A 409 9.71 23.68 -11.70
C HIS A 409 8.70 23.96 -10.59
N ASN A 410 9.12 23.75 -9.34
CA ASN A 410 8.32 24.00 -8.15
C ASN A 410 7.87 25.47 -8.13
N MET A 411 6.57 25.69 -8.34
CA MET A 411 5.96 27.00 -8.37
C MET A 411 4.54 26.91 -7.87
N PHE A 412 4.13 27.95 -7.14
CA PHE A 412 2.76 28.10 -6.69
C PHE A 412 1.75 27.95 -7.83
N SER A 413 0.84 27.00 -7.68
CA SER A 413 -0.20 26.71 -8.67
C SER A 413 -1.60 26.66 -8.04
N PRO A 414 -2.33 27.79 -8.01
CA PRO A 414 -3.61 27.87 -7.32
C PRO A 414 -4.74 27.21 -8.10
N THR A 415 -5.64 26.55 -7.39
CA THR A 415 -6.96 26.18 -7.91
C THR A 415 -7.90 27.38 -7.97
N PRO A 416 -9.01 27.29 -8.73
CA PRO A 416 -10.12 28.24 -8.62
C PRO A 416 -10.67 28.38 -7.19
N ASP A 417 -10.53 27.34 -6.37
CA ASP A 417 -10.96 27.25 -4.97
C ASP A 417 -9.81 27.42 -3.96
N ASP A 418 -8.69 28.06 -4.33
CA ASP A 418 -7.49 28.21 -3.47
C ASP A 418 -7.81 28.72 -2.06
N LYS A 419 -8.77 29.64 -1.92
CA LYS A 419 -9.23 30.14 -0.61
C LYS A 419 -9.92 29.08 0.23
N VAL A 420 -10.70 28.21 -0.40
CA VAL A 420 -11.39 27.09 0.28
C VAL A 420 -10.35 26.05 0.69
N PHE A 421 -9.42 25.68 -0.20
CA PHE A 421 -8.37 24.72 0.11
C PHE A 421 -7.43 25.18 1.24
N LYS A 422 -6.97 26.45 1.21
CA LYS A 422 -6.19 27.01 2.33
C LYS A 422 -6.96 26.96 3.65
N TYR A 423 -8.27 27.18 3.59
CA TYR A 423 -9.12 27.11 4.77
C TYR A 423 -9.26 25.68 5.28
N LEU A 424 -9.51 24.70 4.40
CA LEU A 424 -9.60 23.28 4.74
C LEU A 424 -8.27 22.72 5.27
N ALA A 425 -7.16 23.00 4.59
CA ALA A 425 -5.83 22.61 5.04
C ALA A 425 -5.49 23.22 6.42
N GLY A 426 -5.87 24.48 6.61
CA GLY A 426 -5.71 25.17 7.89
C GLY A 426 -6.58 24.57 9.01
N ILE A 427 -7.74 23.96 8.72
CA ILE A 427 -8.54 23.30 9.75
C ILE A 427 -7.75 22.15 10.37
N TYR A 428 -7.12 21.32 9.55
CA TYR A 428 -6.31 20.21 10.06
C TYR A 428 -5.03 20.73 10.72
N ALA A 429 -4.24 21.55 10.01
CA ALA A 429 -2.92 22.00 10.47
C ALA A 429 -2.94 22.84 11.76
N HIS A 430 -3.96 23.68 11.96
CA HIS A 430 -4.08 24.49 13.18
C HIS A 430 -4.70 23.72 14.36
N THR A 431 -5.37 22.60 14.10
CA THR A 431 -5.97 21.76 15.15
C THR A 431 -4.98 20.70 15.63
N HIS A 432 -4.10 20.24 14.75
CA HIS A 432 -2.96 19.41 15.12
C HIS A 432 -2.04 20.18 16.07
N GLU A 433 -1.59 19.50 17.14
CA GLU A 433 -0.88 20.13 18.26
C GLU A 433 0.38 20.92 17.85
N ARG A 434 1.21 20.33 16.98
CA ARG A 434 2.50 20.91 16.56
C ARG A 434 2.63 21.32 15.08
N MET A 435 1.77 20.85 14.17
CA MET A 435 1.93 21.09 12.72
C MET A 435 1.96 22.58 12.33
N SER A 436 1.23 23.44 13.06
CA SER A 436 1.26 24.89 12.84
C SER A 436 2.46 25.61 13.46
N ASN A 437 3.22 24.94 14.33
CA ASN A 437 4.40 25.47 15.01
C ASN A 437 5.61 25.50 14.07
N GLU A 438 6.31 26.63 14.00
CA GLU A 438 7.48 26.79 13.14
C GLU A 438 8.65 25.90 13.56
N ASN A 439 8.76 25.56 14.84
CA ASN A 439 9.86 24.76 15.39
C ASN A 439 9.66 23.24 15.24
N ALA A 440 8.44 22.80 14.93
CA ALA A 440 8.12 21.37 14.81
C ALA A 440 8.21 20.85 13.37
N ARG A 441 8.59 21.72 12.43
CA ARG A 441 8.67 21.40 11.00
C ARG A 441 9.90 20.55 10.71
N CYS A 442 9.73 19.62 9.79
CA CYS A 442 10.80 18.81 9.22
C CYS A 442 10.64 18.74 7.71
N GLY A 443 11.59 18.09 7.03
CA GLY A 443 11.53 17.95 5.59
C GLY A 443 11.73 19.26 4.80
N PRO A 444 11.68 19.18 3.46
CA PRO A 444 11.95 20.32 2.58
C PRO A 444 10.85 21.39 2.60
N SER A 445 9.64 21.08 3.13
CA SER A 445 8.53 22.04 3.15
C SER A 445 8.80 23.26 4.03
N HIS A 446 9.68 23.16 5.04
CA HIS A 446 9.93 24.20 6.05
C HIS A 446 10.17 25.58 5.41
N THR A 447 10.91 25.64 4.30
CA THR A 447 11.31 26.88 3.64
C THR A 447 10.14 27.65 3.02
N HIS A 448 9.02 26.99 2.73
CA HIS A 448 7.91 27.54 1.96
C HIS A 448 6.55 27.43 2.65
N SER A 449 6.41 26.54 3.63
CA SER A 449 5.14 26.34 4.34
C SER A 449 4.81 27.53 5.25
N GLN A 450 3.52 27.85 5.37
CA GLN A 450 3.03 28.93 6.21
C GLN A 450 2.00 28.34 7.19
N ARG A 451 2.32 28.37 8.49
CA ARG A 451 1.45 27.82 9.57
C ARG A 451 1.01 26.37 9.33
N GLY A 452 1.92 25.54 8.80
CA GLY A 452 1.66 24.11 8.57
C GLY A 452 0.86 23.78 7.31
N ILE A 453 0.66 24.74 6.39
CA ILE A 453 0.03 24.48 5.08
C ILE A 453 0.95 24.89 3.92
N ILE A 454 0.84 24.18 2.80
CA ILE A 454 1.61 24.44 1.58
C ILE A 454 0.80 24.07 0.32
N ASN A 455 1.02 24.78 -0.80
CA ASN A 455 0.50 24.34 -2.09
C ASN A 455 1.41 23.22 -2.64
N GLY A 456 0.83 22.12 -3.13
CA GLY A 456 1.58 20.94 -3.59
C GLY A 456 2.64 21.27 -4.63
N ALA A 457 2.27 21.98 -5.69
CA ALA A 457 3.20 22.38 -6.75
C ALA A 457 4.30 23.34 -6.30
N GLN A 458 4.05 24.14 -5.25
CA GLN A 458 5.06 25.01 -4.64
C GLN A 458 6.07 24.20 -3.82
N TRP A 459 5.63 23.11 -3.21
CA TRP A 459 6.47 22.22 -2.43
C TRP A 459 7.31 21.31 -3.34
N SER A 460 6.64 20.49 -4.14
CA SER A 460 7.25 19.55 -5.07
C SER A 460 6.25 19.27 -6.21
N SER A 461 6.58 19.74 -7.41
CA SER A 461 5.69 19.61 -8.56
C SER A 461 5.71 18.19 -9.13
N PHE A 462 4.54 17.59 -9.28
CA PHE A 462 4.38 16.32 -10.00
C PHE A 462 2.99 16.19 -10.63
N ALA A 463 2.89 15.34 -11.65
CA ALA A 463 1.64 14.98 -12.30
C ALA A 463 1.13 13.61 -11.85
N GLY A 464 -0.16 13.35 -12.06
CA GLY A 464 -0.76 12.04 -11.81
C GLY A 464 -1.00 11.70 -10.34
N GLY A 465 -1.15 12.72 -9.49
CA GLY A 465 -1.53 12.56 -8.08
C GLY A 465 -3.01 12.31 -7.87
N MET A 466 -3.35 11.61 -6.78
CA MET A 466 -4.74 11.31 -6.41
C MET A 466 -5.51 12.58 -6.00
N GLN A 467 -4.83 13.52 -5.33
CA GLN A 467 -5.41 14.75 -4.82
C GLN A 467 -6.00 15.62 -5.94
N ASP A 468 -5.20 15.90 -6.98
CA ASP A 468 -5.63 16.65 -8.16
C ASP A 468 -6.72 15.90 -8.94
N PHE A 469 -6.66 14.56 -9.03
CA PHE A 469 -7.67 13.75 -9.69
C PHE A 469 -9.05 13.88 -9.04
N ASN A 470 -9.13 13.82 -7.71
CA ASN A 470 -10.39 14.01 -6.97
C ASN A 470 -11.06 15.34 -7.35
N TYR A 471 -10.31 16.44 -7.27
CA TYR A 471 -10.83 17.78 -7.54
C TYR A 471 -11.18 17.98 -9.02
N LEU A 472 -10.38 17.45 -9.96
CA LEU A 472 -10.60 17.71 -11.39
C LEU A 472 -11.63 16.77 -12.03
N HIS A 473 -11.78 15.54 -11.52
CA HIS A 473 -12.66 14.52 -12.09
C HIS A 473 -14.02 14.41 -11.36
N THR A 474 -14.14 14.91 -10.13
CA THR A 474 -15.36 14.77 -9.33
C THR A 474 -15.71 16.06 -8.58
N ASN A 475 -16.73 16.00 -7.72
CA ASN A 475 -17.05 17.06 -6.77
C ASN A 475 -16.12 17.10 -5.55
N CYS A 476 -15.29 16.08 -5.33
CA CYS A 476 -14.58 15.86 -4.08
C CYS A 476 -13.37 16.80 -3.92
N PHE A 477 -13.29 17.47 -2.77
CA PHE A 477 -12.15 18.28 -2.39
C PHE A 477 -11.22 17.43 -1.53
N GLU A 478 -10.05 17.08 -2.05
CA GLU A 478 -9.05 16.29 -1.33
C GLU A 478 -7.83 17.13 -0.98
N VAL A 479 -7.29 16.92 0.21
CA VAL A 479 -5.98 17.44 0.66
C VAL A 479 -5.04 16.28 0.99
N THR A 480 -3.74 16.53 0.95
CA THR A 480 -2.71 15.58 1.36
C THR A 480 -2.15 16.01 2.71
N VAL A 481 -2.22 15.14 3.71
CA VAL A 481 -1.74 15.41 5.07
C VAL A 481 -0.47 14.60 5.32
N GLU A 482 0.65 15.28 5.48
CA GLU A 482 1.92 14.72 5.90
C GLU A 482 1.97 14.73 7.44
N LEU A 483 1.90 13.55 8.05
CA LEU A 483 1.66 13.36 9.49
C LEU A 483 2.93 13.42 10.33
N GLY A 484 4.10 13.27 9.72
CA GLY A 484 5.36 13.15 10.43
C GLY A 484 6.55 12.93 9.50
N CYS A 485 7.73 13.23 10.04
CA CYS A 485 8.99 13.16 9.32
C CYS A 485 9.38 11.72 9.04
N ASP A 486 9.29 10.88 10.07
CA ASP A 486 9.61 9.47 9.99
C ASP A 486 8.46 8.74 9.34
N LYS A 487 8.74 8.12 8.20
CA LYS A 487 7.73 7.38 7.43
C LYS A 487 7.23 6.15 8.17
N PHE A 488 8.14 5.55 8.92
CA PHE A 488 7.91 4.37 9.75
C PHE A 488 8.50 4.64 11.15
N PRO A 489 7.78 5.41 12.00
CA PRO A 489 8.26 5.71 13.35
C PRO A 489 8.31 4.44 14.22
N PRO A 490 8.95 4.47 15.39
CA PRO A 490 8.92 3.34 16.33
C PRO A 490 7.55 3.26 17.05
N GLU A 491 7.18 2.07 17.55
CA GLU A 491 5.84 1.81 18.11
C GLU A 491 5.49 2.70 19.30
N GLU A 492 6.47 3.07 20.13
CA GLU A 492 6.29 3.96 21.27
C GLU A 492 5.77 5.36 20.90
N GLU A 493 5.95 5.78 19.65
CA GLU A 493 5.46 7.07 19.16
C GLU A 493 4.00 7.03 18.72
N LEU A 494 3.41 5.85 18.51
CA LEU A 494 2.04 5.70 17.98
C LEU A 494 0.97 6.35 18.90
N PHE A 495 1.15 6.23 20.22
CA PHE A 495 0.26 6.87 21.19
C PHE A 495 0.31 8.40 21.07
N MET A 496 1.51 8.96 21.01
CA MET A 496 1.70 10.41 20.89
C MET A 496 1.18 10.91 19.54
N ALA A 497 1.44 10.19 18.46
CA ALA A 497 0.92 10.54 17.14
C ALA A 497 -0.61 10.52 17.10
N TRP A 498 -1.27 9.54 17.74
CA TRP A 498 -2.73 9.57 17.91
C TRP A 498 -3.19 10.78 18.73
N HIS A 499 -2.53 11.06 19.85
CA HIS A 499 -2.85 12.21 20.70
C HIS A 499 -2.81 13.53 19.91
N GLU A 500 -1.77 13.74 19.12
CA GLU A 500 -1.57 14.96 18.32
C GLU A 500 -2.58 15.12 17.17
N ASN A 501 -3.13 14.01 16.64
CA ASN A 501 -3.93 13.99 15.42
C ASN A 501 -5.43 13.78 15.62
N HIS A 502 -5.87 13.13 16.70
CA HIS A 502 -7.27 12.71 16.85
C HIS A 502 -8.27 13.89 16.74
N GLU A 503 -7.98 15.02 17.37
CA GLU A 503 -8.82 16.22 17.29
C GLU A 503 -8.82 16.84 15.89
N ALA A 504 -7.70 16.78 15.18
CA ALA A 504 -7.60 17.27 13.80
C ALA A 504 -8.40 16.40 12.84
N LEU A 505 -8.36 15.07 13.01
CA LEU A 505 -9.15 14.11 12.27
C LEU A 505 -10.65 14.38 12.42
N LEU A 506 -11.14 14.56 13.66
CA LEU A 506 -12.57 14.86 13.91
C LEU A 506 -12.98 16.21 13.32
N THR A 507 -12.21 17.26 13.60
CA THR A 507 -12.52 18.62 13.14
C THR A 507 -12.51 18.75 11.62
N PHE A 508 -11.64 18.00 10.93
CA PHE A 508 -11.63 17.98 9.48
C PHE A 508 -12.84 17.22 8.90
N MET A 509 -13.32 16.14 9.52
CA MET A 509 -14.57 15.48 9.11
C MET A 509 -15.77 16.45 9.22
N GLU A 510 -15.84 17.23 10.30
CA GLU A 510 -16.87 18.26 10.49
C GLU A 510 -16.82 19.35 9.40
N ALA A 511 -15.69 19.55 8.72
CA ALA A 511 -15.58 20.51 7.64
C ALA A 511 -16.42 20.14 6.40
N ALA A 512 -16.87 18.89 6.27
CA ALA A 512 -17.83 18.46 5.25
C ALA A 512 -19.18 19.21 5.36
N HIS A 513 -19.50 19.74 6.55
CA HIS A 513 -20.70 20.53 6.83
C HIS A 513 -20.53 22.03 6.62
N ARG A 514 -19.53 22.47 5.85
CA ARG A 514 -19.30 23.89 5.55
C ARG A 514 -19.82 24.28 4.17
N GLY A 515 -19.95 25.59 3.94
CA GLY A 515 -20.45 26.10 2.67
C GLY A 515 -21.97 25.96 2.53
N ILE A 516 -22.45 25.43 1.41
CA ILE A 516 -23.88 25.25 1.13
C ILE A 516 -24.20 23.81 0.73
N LYS A 517 -25.43 23.40 0.98
CA LYS A 517 -26.01 22.18 0.41
C LYS A 517 -27.47 22.40 0.03
N GLY A 518 -27.99 21.64 -0.91
CA GLY A 518 -29.34 21.87 -1.43
C GLY A 518 -29.81 20.76 -2.35
N ILE A 519 -31.00 20.92 -2.90
CA ILE A 519 -31.58 20.06 -3.94
C ILE A 519 -31.96 20.93 -5.14
N VAL A 520 -31.71 20.40 -6.33
CA VAL A 520 -32.21 20.94 -7.59
C VAL A 520 -33.35 20.06 -8.09
N LYS A 521 -34.53 20.68 -8.27
CA LYS A 521 -35.74 20.02 -8.76
C LYS A 521 -36.34 20.78 -9.93
N ASP A 522 -37.22 20.14 -10.69
CA ASP A 522 -38.09 20.84 -11.64
C ASP A 522 -39.39 21.35 -10.99
N GLU A 523 -40.22 22.03 -11.77
CA GLU A 523 -41.52 22.58 -11.33
C GLU A 523 -42.51 21.49 -10.90
N GLU A 524 -42.33 20.26 -11.39
CA GLU A 524 -43.11 19.09 -10.99
C GLU A 524 -42.56 18.40 -9.72
N GLY A 525 -41.48 18.92 -9.15
CA GLY A 525 -40.85 18.40 -7.93
C GLY A 525 -39.93 17.19 -8.16
N LYS A 526 -39.65 16.83 -9.41
CA LYS A 526 -38.71 15.76 -9.75
C LYS A 526 -37.28 16.26 -9.56
N ALA A 527 -36.46 15.45 -8.91
CA ALA A 527 -35.03 15.70 -8.76
C ALA A 527 -34.31 15.74 -10.11
N ILE A 528 -33.37 16.67 -10.27
CA ILE A 528 -32.56 16.80 -11.47
C ILE A 528 -31.14 16.33 -11.15
N LYS A 529 -30.80 15.11 -11.58
CA LYS A 529 -29.44 14.56 -11.56
C LYS A 529 -28.54 15.35 -12.51
N GLY A 530 -27.29 15.60 -12.10
CA GLY A 530 -26.30 16.23 -12.96
C GLY A 530 -26.55 17.71 -13.26
N ALA A 531 -27.44 18.37 -12.51
CA ALA A 531 -27.59 19.81 -12.57
C ALA A 531 -26.29 20.47 -12.08
N ARG A 532 -25.86 21.51 -12.79
CA ARG A 532 -24.64 22.25 -12.49
C ARG A 532 -24.93 23.33 -11.47
N ILE A 533 -24.10 23.42 -10.43
CA ILE A 533 -24.07 24.52 -9.47
C ILE A 533 -22.78 25.30 -9.68
N SER A 534 -22.92 26.56 -10.09
CA SER A 534 -21.82 27.47 -10.38
C SER A 534 -21.80 28.61 -9.39
N VAL A 535 -20.60 29.07 -9.01
CA VAL A 535 -20.42 30.21 -8.10
C VAL A 535 -19.70 31.33 -8.82
N ARG A 536 -20.33 32.51 -8.87
CA ARG A 536 -19.77 33.66 -9.60
C ARG A 536 -18.37 34.01 -9.08
N GLY A 537 -17.40 33.97 -9.98
CA GLY A 537 -16.00 34.29 -9.69
C GLY A 537 -15.12 33.06 -9.38
N ILE A 538 -15.71 31.88 -9.22
CA ILE A 538 -14.99 30.61 -9.06
C ILE A 538 -15.22 29.79 -10.32
N ARG A 539 -14.16 29.52 -11.08
CA ARG A 539 -14.21 28.73 -12.32
C ARG A 539 -14.00 27.26 -12.02
N HIS A 540 -14.90 26.68 -11.24
CA HIS A 540 -14.97 25.26 -10.96
C HIS A 540 -16.38 24.99 -10.42
N ASP A 541 -17.17 24.27 -11.21
CA ASP A 541 -18.57 23.98 -10.88
C ASP A 541 -18.68 22.58 -10.28
N ILE A 542 -19.75 22.34 -9.53
CA ILE A 542 -20.11 20.99 -9.05
C ILE A 542 -21.38 20.51 -9.73
N THR A 543 -21.67 19.21 -9.63
CA THR A 543 -22.91 18.62 -10.13
C THR A 543 -23.74 17.98 -9.02
N THR A 544 -25.06 17.95 -9.20
CA THR A 544 -25.96 17.21 -8.30
C THR A 544 -25.83 15.71 -8.46
N ALA A 545 -26.02 14.97 -7.37
CA ALA A 545 -26.07 13.51 -7.31
C ALA A 545 -27.40 12.96 -7.87
N GLU A 546 -27.62 11.64 -7.73
CA GLU A 546 -28.77 10.91 -8.29
C GLU A 546 -30.12 11.54 -7.86
N ASN A 547 -30.22 11.93 -6.59
CA ASN A 547 -31.43 12.49 -5.99
C ASN A 547 -31.51 14.02 -6.12
N GLY A 548 -30.66 14.62 -6.96
CA GLY A 548 -30.65 16.05 -7.25
C GLY A 548 -30.04 16.91 -6.15
N ASP A 549 -29.51 16.33 -5.09
CA ASP A 549 -28.80 17.02 -4.03
C ASP A 549 -27.35 17.32 -4.37
N TYR A 550 -26.79 18.33 -3.70
CA TYR A 550 -25.43 18.79 -3.90
C TYR A 550 -24.85 19.42 -2.62
N TRP A 551 -23.52 19.47 -2.58
CA TRP A 551 -22.74 20.14 -1.52
C TRP A 551 -21.63 20.96 -2.16
N ARG A 552 -21.55 22.24 -1.80
CA ARG A 552 -20.53 23.17 -2.28
C ARG A 552 -19.80 23.78 -1.09
N LEU A 553 -18.58 23.34 -0.85
CA LEU A 553 -17.69 23.93 0.13
C LEU A 553 -17.33 25.36 -0.29
N LEU A 554 -17.51 26.30 0.62
CA LEU A 554 -17.27 27.74 0.41
C LEU A 554 -16.75 28.37 1.69
N THR A 555 -15.91 29.39 1.54
CA THR A 555 -15.52 30.24 2.66
C THR A 555 -16.67 31.16 3.07
N PRO A 556 -16.68 31.66 4.32
CA PRO A 556 -17.60 32.71 4.75
C PRO A 556 -17.60 33.92 3.81
N GLY A 557 -18.75 34.57 3.64
CA GLY A 557 -18.90 35.72 2.76
C GLY A 557 -20.18 35.70 1.93
N ILE A 558 -20.25 36.60 0.95
CA ILE A 558 -21.40 36.73 0.04
C ILE A 558 -21.08 36.04 -1.27
N HIS A 559 -21.92 35.10 -1.68
CA HIS A 559 -21.78 34.32 -2.90
C HIS A 559 -23.00 34.49 -3.80
N ILE A 560 -22.79 34.47 -5.12
CA ILE A 560 -23.88 34.42 -6.10
C ILE A 560 -23.79 33.04 -6.76
N ILE A 561 -24.80 32.23 -6.50
CA ILE A 561 -24.85 30.82 -6.91
C ILE A 561 -25.92 30.67 -7.98
N SER A 562 -25.58 29.96 -9.06
CA SER A 562 -26.49 29.68 -10.16
C SER A 562 -26.61 28.18 -10.39
N ALA A 563 -27.84 27.70 -10.51
CA ALA A 563 -28.16 26.33 -10.90
C ALA A 563 -28.62 26.28 -12.36
N SER A 564 -28.12 25.33 -13.13
CA SER A 564 -28.48 25.14 -14.54
C SER A 564 -28.44 23.67 -14.94
N ALA A 565 -29.37 23.25 -15.79
CA ALA A 565 -29.43 21.90 -16.35
C ALA A 565 -29.92 21.96 -17.80
N LYS A 566 -29.58 20.94 -18.60
CA LYS A 566 -29.98 20.85 -20.01
C LYS A 566 -31.51 20.80 -20.14
N GLY A 567 -32.08 21.67 -20.96
CA GLY A 567 -33.54 21.79 -21.13
C GLY A 567 -34.24 22.63 -20.04
N TYR A 568 -33.48 23.32 -19.18
CA TYR A 568 -34.01 24.16 -18.12
C TYR A 568 -33.39 25.57 -18.13
N ALA A 569 -34.17 26.56 -17.71
CA ALA A 569 -33.68 27.92 -17.50
C ALA A 569 -32.77 28.00 -16.27
N ARG A 570 -31.70 28.80 -16.36
CA ARG A 570 -30.77 29.03 -15.24
C ARG A 570 -31.44 29.84 -14.12
N ALA A 571 -31.41 29.32 -12.90
CA ALA A 571 -31.84 30.02 -11.69
C ALA A 571 -30.62 30.58 -10.94
N THR A 572 -30.75 31.72 -10.25
CA THR A 572 -29.63 32.37 -9.52
C THR A 572 -30.08 32.91 -8.18
N LYS A 573 -29.27 32.72 -7.14
CA LYS A 573 -29.52 33.17 -5.77
C LYS A 573 -28.27 33.84 -5.20
N LYS A 574 -28.49 34.87 -4.37
CA LYS A 574 -27.44 35.50 -3.57
C LYS A 574 -27.52 34.94 -2.15
N VAL A 575 -26.43 34.41 -1.63
CA VAL A 575 -26.36 33.75 -0.32
C VAL A 575 -25.28 34.41 0.52
N HIS A 576 -25.54 34.54 1.82
CA HIS A 576 -24.58 35.05 2.79
C HIS A 576 -24.22 33.94 3.78
N LEU A 577 -22.94 33.57 3.84
CA LEU A 577 -22.40 32.57 4.73
C LEU A 577 -21.72 33.23 5.92
N PRO A 578 -22.13 32.93 7.16
CA PRO A 578 -21.54 33.51 8.35
C PRO A 578 -20.12 32.97 8.61
N PRO A 579 -19.28 33.68 9.39
CA PRO A 579 -17.94 33.21 9.75
C PRO A 579 -17.91 31.88 10.51
N HIS A 580 -18.90 31.66 11.38
CA HIS A 580 -19.05 30.43 12.15
C HIS A 580 -20.29 29.68 11.66
N MET A 581 -20.07 28.50 11.07
CA MET A 581 -21.13 27.62 10.57
C MET A 581 -21.08 26.33 11.38
N LYS A 582 -22.21 25.97 12.02
CA LYS A 582 -22.39 24.64 12.64
C LYS A 582 -22.83 23.60 11.61
N THR A 583 -23.58 24.02 10.61
CA THR A 583 -24.10 23.19 9.52
C THR A 583 -24.05 23.97 8.20
N ALA A 584 -24.09 23.24 7.08
CA ALA A 584 -24.04 23.84 5.76
C ALA A 584 -25.33 24.63 5.48
N GLY A 585 -25.19 25.78 4.80
CA GLY A 585 -26.33 26.63 4.45
C GLY A 585 -27.25 25.94 3.44
N ARG A 586 -28.56 25.90 3.72
CA ARG A 586 -29.55 25.27 2.84
C ARG A 586 -29.90 26.16 1.65
N VAL A 587 -29.65 25.71 0.42
CA VAL A 587 -29.94 26.48 -0.81
C VAL A 587 -30.55 25.60 -1.91
N ASP A 588 -31.88 25.54 -1.96
CA ASP A 588 -32.58 24.74 -2.98
C ASP A 588 -32.82 25.52 -4.27
N PHE A 589 -32.93 24.83 -5.39
CA PHE A 589 -33.28 25.41 -6.69
C PHE A 589 -34.45 24.66 -7.31
N VAL A 590 -35.39 25.43 -7.87
CA VAL A 590 -36.43 24.91 -8.75
C VAL A 590 -36.14 25.48 -10.14
N LEU A 591 -35.90 24.62 -11.12
CA LEU A 591 -35.60 25.01 -12.49
C LEU A 591 -36.84 24.87 -13.36
N THR A 592 -37.10 25.88 -14.17
CA THR A 592 -38.23 25.90 -15.10
C THR A 592 -37.81 25.33 -16.45
N LYS A 593 -38.67 24.57 -17.12
CA LYS A 593 -38.36 24.01 -18.44
C LYS A 593 -38.24 25.16 -19.45
N ALA A 594 -37.21 25.11 -20.28
CA ALA A 594 -36.98 26.10 -21.33
C ALA A 594 -36.60 25.41 -22.64
N PRO A 595 -37.00 25.96 -23.81
CA PRO A 595 -36.53 25.46 -25.08
C PRO A 595 -35.00 25.50 -25.13
N LEU A 596 -34.37 24.47 -25.70
CA LEU A 596 -32.93 24.46 -25.96
C LEU A 596 -32.61 25.63 -26.89
N GLU A 597 -31.87 26.64 -26.41
CA GLU A 597 -31.41 27.74 -27.25
C GLU A 597 -30.44 27.21 -28.31
N SER A 598 -30.74 27.43 -29.59
CA SER A 598 -29.95 26.94 -30.74
C SER A 598 -28.51 27.48 -30.78
N ASP A 599 -28.20 28.56 -30.05
CA ASP A 599 -26.85 29.14 -29.96
C ASP A 599 -25.89 28.37 -29.04
N THR A 600 -26.34 27.30 -28.38
CA THR A 600 -25.49 26.43 -27.54
C THR A 600 -24.94 25.20 -28.27
N GLN A 601 -25.31 25.00 -29.54
CA GLN A 601 -24.84 23.84 -30.34
C GLN A 601 -23.32 23.88 -30.60
N GLU A 602 -22.68 25.06 -30.67
CA GLU A 602 -21.22 25.14 -30.87
C GLU A 602 -20.40 24.98 -29.56
N GLU A 603 -21.00 25.09 -28.37
CA GLU A 603 -20.28 24.97 -27.09
C GLU A 603 -20.28 23.55 -26.50
N GLU A 604 -21.18 22.65 -26.95
CA GLU A 604 -21.26 21.25 -26.46
C GLU A 604 -20.65 20.19 -27.40
N ASP A 605 -20.38 20.48 -28.68
CA ASP A 605 -19.88 19.49 -29.67
C ASP A 605 -18.43 18.98 -29.43
N THR A 606 -17.80 19.37 -28.32
CA THR A 606 -16.49 18.82 -27.88
C THR A 606 -16.53 18.07 -26.56
N ILE A 607 -17.71 17.92 -25.93
CA ILE A 607 -17.87 17.16 -24.69
C ILE A 607 -18.98 16.14 -24.91
N PRO A 608 -18.67 14.84 -24.95
CA PRO A 608 -19.71 13.88 -25.12
C PRO A 608 -20.64 13.90 -23.87
N SER A 609 -21.94 13.76 -24.12
CA SER A 609 -23.05 13.77 -23.13
C SER A 609 -22.67 13.04 -21.83
N MET A 610 -23.27 13.35 -20.66
CA MET A 610 -23.08 12.55 -19.44
C MET A 610 -23.22 11.03 -19.66
N GLY A 611 -23.93 10.58 -20.70
CA GLY A 611 -23.93 9.17 -21.14
C GLY A 611 -22.58 8.60 -21.64
N THR A 612 -21.55 9.44 -21.79
CA THR A 612 -20.15 9.03 -22.00
C THR A 612 -19.28 9.23 -20.77
N TYR A 613 -19.79 9.90 -19.73
CA TYR A 613 -19.24 9.78 -18.38
C TYR A 613 -19.35 8.32 -17.91
N GLU A 614 -20.41 7.62 -18.33
CA GLU A 614 -20.62 6.17 -18.15
C GLU A 614 -19.70 5.28 -19.02
N ARG A 615 -18.82 5.85 -19.87
CA ARG A 615 -17.84 5.07 -20.65
C ARG A 615 -16.63 4.64 -19.79
N PHE A 616 -16.92 4.22 -18.57
CA PHE A 616 -16.08 3.32 -17.81
C PHE A 616 -16.85 2.01 -17.83
N ASP A 617 -16.49 1.11 -18.74
CA ASP A 617 -17.18 -0.16 -18.91
C ASP A 617 -17.24 -0.89 -17.54
N PRO A 618 -18.44 -1.03 -16.92
CA PRO A 618 -18.57 -1.59 -15.59
C PRO A 618 -18.33 -3.11 -15.55
N PHE A 619 -18.16 -3.78 -16.69
CA PHE A 619 -17.87 -5.21 -16.78
C PHE A 619 -17.06 -5.52 -18.06
N ASN A 620 -15.78 -5.89 -17.93
CA ASN A 620 -14.93 -6.52 -18.98
C ASN A 620 -14.11 -5.67 -19.98
N GLN A 621 -13.57 -4.49 -19.62
CA GLN A 621 -12.50 -3.87 -20.44
C GLN A 621 -11.09 -3.92 -19.86
N TYR A 622 -10.91 -4.10 -18.55
CA TYR A 622 -9.56 -4.37 -18.01
C TYR A 622 -8.98 -5.67 -18.59
N GLU A 623 -9.78 -6.74 -18.68
CA GLU A 623 -9.38 -7.98 -19.36
C GLU A 623 -9.06 -7.79 -20.84
N ARG A 624 -9.70 -6.83 -21.52
CA ARG A 624 -9.49 -6.58 -22.94
C ARG A 624 -8.20 -5.81 -23.21
N TYR A 625 -7.85 -4.86 -22.35
CA TYR A 625 -6.58 -4.14 -22.45
C TYR A 625 -5.40 -4.97 -21.93
N SER A 626 -5.57 -5.76 -20.88
CA SER A 626 -4.57 -6.74 -20.44
C SER A 626 -4.36 -7.84 -21.48
N SER A 627 -5.41 -8.31 -22.15
CA SER A 627 -5.28 -9.25 -23.27
C SER A 627 -4.73 -8.62 -24.55
N MET A 628 -5.00 -7.35 -24.87
CA MET A 628 -4.36 -6.68 -26.01
C MET A 628 -2.86 -6.40 -25.78
N ALA A 629 -2.47 -6.09 -24.53
CA ALA A 629 -1.06 -6.03 -24.13
C ALA A 629 -0.40 -7.42 -24.19
N ALA A 630 -1.14 -8.49 -23.93
CA ALA A 630 -0.67 -9.86 -24.11
C ALA A 630 -0.58 -10.28 -25.59
N VAL A 631 -1.48 -9.79 -26.45
CA VAL A 631 -1.51 -10.11 -27.90
C VAL A 631 -0.36 -9.47 -28.68
N THR A 632 0.33 -8.47 -28.11
CA THR A 632 1.53 -7.87 -28.73
C THR A 632 2.83 -8.60 -28.37
N GLN A 633 2.78 -9.66 -27.57
CA GLN A 633 3.91 -10.54 -27.31
C GLN A 633 3.67 -11.89 -27.98
N ASN A 634 4.22 -12.06 -29.19
CA ASN A 634 4.23 -13.36 -29.86
C ASN A 634 4.92 -14.42 -28.99
N HIS A 635 4.18 -15.49 -28.76
CA HIS A 635 4.49 -16.75 -28.10
C HIS A 635 5.93 -17.29 -28.26
N GLU A 636 6.54 -17.62 -27.13
CA GLU A 636 7.02 -18.99 -26.86
C GLU A 636 6.26 -19.49 -25.62
N GLU A 637 5.71 -20.71 -25.68
CA GLU A 637 5.01 -21.37 -24.55
C GLU A 637 5.94 -21.46 -23.32
N ARG A 638 5.85 -20.48 -22.42
CA ARG A 638 6.40 -20.59 -21.07
C ARG A 638 5.31 -21.20 -20.21
N ALA A 639 5.51 -22.43 -19.75
CA ALA A 639 4.75 -22.97 -18.64
C ALA A 639 4.75 -21.94 -17.50
N GLU A 640 3.56 -21.52 -17.05
CA GLU A 640 3.41 -20.64 -15.90
C GLU A 640 4.12 -21.30 -14.72
N LYS A 641 5.16 -20.63 -14.23
CA LYS A 641 5.94 -21.13 -13.09
C LYS A 641 5.18 -20.78 -11.80
N PRO A 642 5.22 -21.64 -10.78
CA PRO A 642 4.51 -21.40 -9.51
C PRO A 642 4.87 -20.04 -8.90
N TRP A 643 3.96 -19.46 -8.11
CA TRP A 643 4.10 -18.12 -7.51
C TRP A 643 5.41 -17.94 -6.71
N TRP A 644 5.86 -18.99 -6.03
CA TRP A 644 7.09 -18.99 -5.25
C TRP A 644 8.37 -19.05 -6.11
N TRP A 645 8.27 -19.29 -7.41
CA TRP A 645 9.43 -19.39 -8.31
C TRP A 645 10.26 -18.11 -8.34
N ASN A 646 9.62 -16.95 -8.17
CA ASN A 646 10.28 -15.64 -8.21
C ASN A 646 11.26 -15.42 -7.05
N TYR A 647 11.08 -16.09 -5.90
CA TYR A 647 12.04 -16.03 -4.79
C TYR A 647 13.43 -16.53 -5.22
N PHE A 648 13.50 -17.38 -6.24
CA PHE A 648 14.74 -18.02 -6.69
C PHE A 648 15.26 -17.48 -8.02
N VAL A 649 14.63 -16.44 -8.58
CA VAL A 649 15.08 -15.78 -9.82
C VAL A 649 15.94 -14.57 -9.45
N LEU A 650 17.21 -14.81 -9.14
CA LEU A 650 18.22 -13.77 -8.99
C LEU A 650 18.93 -13.48 -10.33
N PRO A 651 19.34 -12.24 -10.61
CA PRO A 651 20.13 -11.93 -11.81
C PRO A 651 21.48 -12.68 -11.79
N GLY A 652 21.65 -13.67 -12.67
CA GLY A 652 22.92 -14.39 -12.86
C GLY A 652 23.05 -15.75 -12.18
N GLY A 653 22.06 -16.20 -11.39
CA GLY A 653 22.02 -17.54 -10.80
C GLY A 653 21.26 -18.57 -11.65
N LEU A 654 21.66 -19.85 -11.61
CA LEU A 654 20.85 -20.93 -12.17
C LEU A 654 19.67 -21.20 -11.22
N PRO A 655 18.41 -21.05 -11.66
CA PRO A 655 17.28 -21.24 -10.78
C PRO A 655 17.13 -22.74 -10.40
N PRO A 656 16.75 -23.05 -9.15
CA PRO A 656 16.67 -24.41 -8.62
C PRO A 656 15.47 -25.18 -9.19
N THR A 657 15.62 -25.72 -10.39
CA THR A 657 14.57 -26.51 -11.08
C THR A 657 14.15 -27.76 -10.32
N TRP A 658 14.99 -28.26 -9.40
CA TRP A 658 14.67 -29.39 -8.51
C TRP A 658 13.53 -29.10 -7.52
N LEU A 659 13.12 -27.83 -7.35
CA LEU A 659 11.93 -27.46 -6.58
C LEU A 659 10.62 -27.69 -7.35
N LEU A 660 10.66 -27.84 -8.68
CA LEU A 660 9.46 -28.04 -9.49
C LEU A 660 9.07 -29.52 -9.51
N LYS A 661 7.82 -29.82 -9.14
CA LYS A 661 7.28 -31.19 -9.23
C LYS A 661 7.09 -31.71 -10.66
N LYS A 662 6.95 -30.81 -11.64
CA LYS A 662 6.61 -31.12 -13.05
C LYS A 662 7.64 -30.53 -14.01
N TYR A 663 8.92 -30.88 -13.83
CA TYR A 663 9.98 -30.65 -14.82
C TYR A 663 10.69 -31.95 -15.16
#